data_AF-A0A180GDG1-F1
#
_entry.id   AF-A0A180GDG1-F1
#
_cell.length_a   1.000
_cell.length_b   1.000
_cell.length_c   1.000
_cell.angle_alpha   90.00
_cell.angle_beta   90.00
_cell.angle_gamma   90.00
#
_symmetry.space_group_name_H-M   'P 1'
#
loop_
_entity.id
_entity.type
_entity.pdbx_description
1 polymer ?
#
loop_
_entity_poly.entity_id
_entity_poly.type
_entity_poly.pdbx_seq_one_letter_code
_entity_poly.pdbx_strand_id
1 'polypeptide(L)'
;MLRTSPSSRRNPYLPFAGSRADSPPTLPGYSAGSARRRKPARRPLLGQLRLPARLARLLSAHALALAALLLLLLLGYWLFNTALILFRFKIADGLLSAGWVGVGLKIRKPPLIFVHSSQAAAVLWESNKMASSSGHQLGLRYWTIGPGYTNQTAPLSPTQERLLKRATGKIAAVRRTRPEGDNGWRRWVHSALLEDLQPGTTYAYEIVLLSSHFSNHDPHPANQFEMVRKTYSKHRFTWHGVDPIHLSHGLHRISETSVTSSSPSDVLHIVVIGDNQFGVRPFRKIVNRFMDIKAYAPPLKSLFAPRQIANHHIPTPAKPNMIFHLGDAVQDVHNLKQWQTDFWDPLTFKNKVASEIPIVYARGNHDFDPTGHNLYSGGLPKVQVGEMNRTQTAKLNSNAALEIPGIAEADKSYTTFDIHERDPQARGTYFAYSPHPRVRVIVCDSNLEPTRKVSPHSTLTEVDEHERWLLWEMARPEWKEASIRIIIIHVPPFVEFWEKQMWTQGHESAWGSYVRTRFAPHFHALSPLTSRYDIPPASMVISGHSHMYGRGMLSNYVAGQYFEPESSAGIPVELKKMARTQNRQVYDPLNPQTDHGVVYVVSGGAGGVLDEERVEEWGFYERTVTKEFHFNHLLLDMSRTLSSKEEWNQDWEDSKNKRIHFKEKKLRVYKLIGSQLVCQGPIDVDTHDGQKKSQVWEAGHYSATDRLIWSTRSSDGRLLDRFIIEADSCR
;
A
#
# COMPACT_ATOMS: atom_id res chain seq x y z
N MET A 1 -23.95 18.53 -8.48
CA MET A 1 -25.37 18.95 -8.54
C MET A 1 -26.16 17.99 -9.42
N LEU A 2 -27.46 17.80 -9.18
CA LEU A 2 -28.28 16.78 -9.85
C LEU A 2 -28.92 17.29 -11.15
N ARG A 3 -28.96 16.47 -12.21
CA ARG A 3 -30.17 16.34 -13.05
C ARG A 3 -30.26 15.02 -13.82
N THR A 4 -31.49 14.52 -13.88
CA THR A 4 -31.93 13.37 -14.67
C THR A 4 -32.46 13.84 -16.04
N SER A 5 -32.50 12.94 -17.03
CA SER A 5 -33.36 13.08 -18.21
C SER A 5 -33.71 11.71 -18.83
N PRO A 6 -34.83 11.59 -19.56
CA PRO A 6 -35.56 10.33 -19.67
C PRO A 6 -35.38 9.59 -21.01
N SER A 7 -35.83 8.32 -21.02
CA SER A 7 -35.87 7.47 -22.21
C SER A 7 -37.11 7.70 -23.08
N SER A 8 -36.95 7.55 -24.39
CA SER A 8 -38.06 7.34 -25.34
C SER A 8 -37.85 6.04 -26.13
N ARG A 9 -38.92 5.52 -26.76
CA ARG A 9 -38.99 4.17 -27.35
C ARG A 9 -39.63 4.21 -28.75
N ARG A 10 -39.25 3.20 -29.57
CA ARG A 10 -39.91 2.63 -30.79
C ARG A 10 -39.37 3.03 -32.18
N ASN A 11 -38.55 2.14 -32.78
CA ASN A 11 -38.85 1.20 -33.89
C ASN A 11 -40.10 1.43 -34.79
N PRO A 12 -40.20 0.77 -35.98
CA PRO A 12 -39.15 0.19 -36.88
C PRO A 12 -39.42 0.43 -38.41
N TYR A 13 -38.59 -0.11 -39.33
CA TYR A 13 -38.96 -1.03 -40.46
C TYR A 13 -37.79 -1.25 -41.47
N LEU A 14 -37.86 -2.37 -42.21
CA LEU A 14 -36.90 -2.96 -43.20
C LEU A 14 -37.38 -2.67 -44.66
N PRO A 15 -36.91 -3.30 -45.80
CA PRO A 15 -35.98 -4.44 -46.05
C PRO A 15 -35.06 -4.41 -47.32
N PHE A 16 -34.31 -5.53 -47.55
CA PHE A 16 -33.57 -5.98 -48.77
C PHE A 16 -32.33 -5.15 -49.22
N ALA A 17 -31.22 -5.65 -49.81
CA ALA A 17 -30.58 -6.97 -50.04
C ALA A 17 -29.07 -6.70 -50.44
N GLY A 18 -28.12 -7.64 -50.66
CA GLY A 18 -28.07 -9.12 -50.61
C GLY A 18 -26.75 -9.69 -51.24
N SER A 19 -26.65 -11.02 -51.34
CA SER A 19 -25.67 -11.85 -52.11
C SER A 19 -24.16 -11.96 -51.73
N ARG A 20 -23.76 -13.23 -51.59
CA ARG A 20 -22.49 -13.91 -51.97
C ARG A 20 -21.14 -13.59 -51.31
N ALA A 21 -20.31 -14.63 -51.30
CA ALA A 21 -18.97 -14.73 -50.73
C ALA A 21 -17.90 -14.65 -51.82
N ASP A 22 -16.65 -14.40 -51.42
CA ASP A 22 -15.48 -15.14 -51.92
C ASP A 22 -14.25 -14.91 -51.01
N SER A 23 -13.41 -15.94 -50.87
CA SER A 23 -12.04 -15.87 -50.34
C SER A 23 -11.07 -15.73 -51.52
N PRO A 24 -9.93 -15.04 -51.41
CA PRO A 24 -8.63 -15.73 -51.28
C PRO A 24 -7.52 -14.82 -50.62
N PRO A 25 -6.20 -15.07 -50.74
CA PRO A 25 -5.43 -16.29 -51.06
C PRO A 25 -4.37 -16.70 -50.00
N THR A 26 -3.76 -17.88 -50.19
CA THR A 26 -2.50 -18.32 -49.55
C THR A 26 -1.51 -18.81 -50.61
N LEU A 27 -0.22 -18.41 -50.53
CA LEU A 27 0.92 -18.93 -51.32
C LEU A 27 2.26 -18.50 -50.61
N PRO A 28 3.48 -19.04 -50.93
CA PRO A 28 3.91 -20.41 -50.64
C PRO A 28 5.41 -20.51 -50.17
N GLY A 29 5.95 -21.73 -50.00
CA GLY A 29 7.40 -22.00 -49.82
C GLY A 29 7.69 -23.13 -48.80
N TYR A 30 7.77 -24.41 -49.20
CA TYR A 30 8.95 -25.13 -49.72
C TYR A 30 10.22 -25.05 -48.84
N SER A 31 10.97 -26.13 -48.53
CA SER A 31 10.73 -27.60 -48.65
C SER A 31 11.92 -28.41 -48.07
N ALA A 32 11.71 -29.73 -47.91
CA ALA A 32 12.72 -30.80 -47.87
C ALA A 32 13.51 -31.07 -46.57
N GLY A 33 13.64 -32.37 -46.23
CA GLY A 33 14.34 -32.88 -45.04
C GLY A 33 13.89 -34.30 -44.65
N SER A 34 14.40 -35.31 -45.35
CA SER A 34 14.21 -36.74 -45.00
C SER A 34 15.12 -37.15 -43.81
N ALA A 35 15.04 -38.30 -43.12
CA ALA A 35 14.29 -39.55 -43.31
C ALA A 35 14.13 -40.36 -42.00
N ARG A 36 13.20 -41.33 -42.00
CA ARG A 36 13.19 -42.64 -41.27
C ARG A 36 13.86 -42.76 -39.86
N ARG A 37 13.03 -43.05 -38.84
CA ARG A 37 13.12 -44.32 -38.07
C ARG A 37 11.81 -44.72 -37.36
N ARG A 38 11.49 -46.02 -37.39
CA ARG A 38 10.43 -46.72 -36.61
C ARG A 38 11.05 -47.16 -35.26
N LYS A 39 10.36 -47.48 -34.15
CA LYS A 39 8.95 -47.83 -33.73
C LYS A 39 8.93 -47.62 -32.17
N PRO A 40 7.84 -47.84 -31.39
CA PRO A 40 6.38 -47.66 -31.58
C PRO A 40 5.72 -46.82 -30.45
N ALA A 41 4.67 -46.03 -30.74
CA ALA A 41 3.80 -45.45 -29.70
C ALA A 41 2.58 -46.37 -29.42
N ARG A 42 2.13 -46.42 -28.16
CA ARG A 42 1.02 -47.28 -27.70
C ARG A 42 -0.31 -46.87 -28.33
N ARG A 43 -1.14 -47.86 -28.71
CA ARG A 43 -2.55 -47.65 -29.07
C ARG A 43 -3.32 -47.10 -27.85
N PRO A 44 -4.14 -46.05 -27.97
CA PRO A 44 -5.25 -45.84 -27.07
C PRO A 44 -6.36 -46.85 -27.42
N LEU A 45 -6.62 -47.78 -26.49
CA LEU A 45 -7.83 -48.61 -26.49
C LEU A 45 -9.02 -47.71 -26.15
N LEU A 46 -9.77 -47.28 -27.15
CA LEU A 46 -11.18 -46.84 -27.03
C LEU A 46 -11.82 -46.83 -28.42
N GLY A 47 -12.06 -48.03 -28.95
CA GLY A 47 -12.80 -48.23 -30.18
C GLY A 47 -14.30 -48.04 -29.95
N GLN A 48 -14.90 -47.11 -30.68
CA GLN A 48 -16.26 -47.17 -31.24
C GLN A 48 -17.37 -47.77 -30.34
N LEU A 49 -17.96 -46.93 -29.49
CA LEU A 49 -19.39 -47.06 -29.14
C LEU A 49 -20.18 -45.97 -29.89
N ARG A 50 -20.71 -46.32 -31.07
CA ARG A 50 -21.66 -45.46 -31.80
C ARG A 50 -23.05 -45.60 -31.17
N LEU A 51 -23.36 -44.75 -30.18
CA LEU A 51 -24.72 -44.58 -29.69
C LEU A 51 -25.65 -44.14 -30.83
N PRO A 52 -26.87 -44.72 -30.96
CA PRO A 52 -27.78 -44.37 -32.04
C PRO A 52 -28.25 -42.91 -31.91
N ALA A 53 -28.30 -42.20 -33.04
CA ALA A 53 -28.42 -40.75 -33.09
C ALA A 53 -29.67 -40.15 -32.39
N ARG A 54 -30.73 -40.94 -32.19
CA ARG A 54 -31.91 -40.53 -31.39
C ARG A 54 -31.63 -40.50 -29.88
N LEU A 55 -30.86 -41.46 -29.36
CA LEU A 55 -30.45 -41.51 -27.95
C LEU A 55 -29.45 -40.40 -27.63
N ALA A 56 -28.51 -40.11 -28.54
CA ALA A 56 -27.60 -38.97 -28.41
C ALA A 56 -28.35 -37.62 -28.35
N ARG A 57 -29.41 -37.44 -29.17
CA ARG A 57 -30.25 -36.22 -29.13
C ARG A 57 -31.10 -36.12 -27.87
N LEU A 58 -31.67 -37.22 -27.39
CA LEU A 58 -32.44 -37.25 -26.14
C LEU A 58 -31.52 -36.94 -24.94
N LEU A 59 -30.35 -37.56 -24.86
CA LEU A 59 -29.35 -37.27 -23.84
C LEU A 59 -28.85 -35.81 -23.94
N SER A 60 -28.63 -35.26 -25.13
CA SER A 60 -28.26 -33.85 -25.28
C SER A 60 -29.38 -32.89 -24.85
N ALA A 61 -30.65 -33.21 -25.11
CA ALA A 61 -31.78 -32.39 -24.70
C ALA A 61 -31.96 -32.39 -23.17
N HIS A 62 -31.82 -33.55 -22.51
CA HIS A 62 -31.86 -33.65 -21.05
C HIS A 62 -30.64 -33.00 -20.40
N ALA A 63 -29.44 -33.12 -21.00
CA ALA A 63 -28.25 -32.42 -20.54
C ALA A 63 -28.38 -30.89 -20.71
N LEU A 64 -28.96 -30.41 -21.80
CA LEU A 64 -29.28 -28.99 -22.01
C LEU A 64 -30.31 -28.47 -21.01
N ALA A 65 -31.37 -29.24 -20.73
CA ALA A 65 -32.37 -28.90 -19.72
C ALA A 65 -31.76 -28.86 -18.29
N LEU A 66 -30.91 -29.83 -17.96
CA LEU A 66 -30.20 -29.87 -16.68
C LEU A 66 -29.18 -28.72 -16.56
N ALA A 67 -28.45 -28.41 -17.63
CA ALA A 67 -27.54 -27.27 -17.67
C ALA A 67 -28.29 -25.93 -17.57
N ALA A 68 -29.44 -25.78 -18.22
CA ALA A 68 -30.30 -24.60 -18.11
C ALA A 68 -30.90 -24.47 -16.69
N LEU A 69 -31.31 -25.57 -16.06
CA LEU A 69 -31.77 -25.59 -14.68
C LEU A 69 -30.64 -25.20 -13.71
N LEU A 70 -29.43 -25.75 -13.88
CA LEU A 70 -28.25 -25.37 -13.10
C LEU A 70 -27.89 -23.89 -13.30
N LEU A 71 -27.99 -23.38 -14.54
CA LEU A 71 -27.76 -21.97 -14.84
C LEU A 71 -28.82 -21.07 -14.18
N LEU A 72 -30.10 -21.47 -14.19
CA LEU A 72 -31.19 -20.78 -13.50
C LEU A 72 -31.02 -20.82 -11.97
N LEU A 73 -30.58 -21.94 -11.39
CA LEU A 73 -30.28 -22.05 -9.97
C LEU A 73 -29.07 -21.20 -9.58
N LEU A 74 -28.02 -21.15 -10.40
CA LEU A 74 -26.87 -20.26 -10.22
C LEU A 74 -27.27 -18.79 -10.35
N LEU A 75 -28.09 -18.43 -11.34
CA LEU A 75 -28.60 -17.07 -11.53
C LEU A 75 -29.51 -16.66 -10.37
N GLY A 76 -30.40 -17.55 -9.92
CA GLY A 76 -31.27 -17.37 -8.76
C GLY A 76 -30.48 -17.21 -7.47
N TYR A 77 -29.46 -18.05 -7.24
CA TYR A 77 -28.52 -17.92 -6.11
C TYR A 77 -27.73 -16.60 -6.16
N TRP A 78 -27.28 -16.16 -7.35
CA TRP A 78 -26.56 -14.91 -7.53
C TRP A 78 -27.44 -13.67 -7.31
N LEU A 79 -28.66 -13.68 -7.86
CA LEU A 79 -29.68 -12.65 -7.63
C LEU A 79 -30.10 -12.61 -6.16
N PHE A 80 -30.38 -13.76 -5.54
CA PHE A 80 -30.75 -13.85 -4.13
C PHE A 80 -29.63 -13.37 -3.21
N ASN A 81 -28.37 -13.77 -3.44
CA ASN A 81 -27.25 -13.25 -2.65
C ASN A 81 -27.08 -11.74 -2.83
N THR A 82 -27.19 -11.23 -4.07
CA THR A 82 -27.14 -9.78 -4.35
C THR A 82 -28.26 -9.03 -3.64
N ALA A 83 -29.49 -9.54 -3.72
CA ALA A 83 -30.66 -8.96 -3.08
C ALA A 83 -30.54 -9.01 -1.56
N LEU A 84 -30.15 -10.14 -0.97
CA LEU A 84 -29.97 -10.31 0.47
C LEU A 84 -28.81 -9.43 1.01
N ILE A 85 -27.77 -9.22 0.21
CA ILE A 85 -26.74 -8.19 0.41
C ILE A 85 -27.41 -6.81 0.49
N LEU A 86 -28.03 -6.31 -0.59
CA LEU A 86 -28.59 -4.96 -0.65
C LEU A 86 -29.71 -4.72 0.39
N PHE A 87 -30.54 -5.73 0.63
CA PHE A 87 -31.61 -5.75 1.62
C PHE A 87 -31.03 -5.65 3.04
N ARG A 88 -30.06 -6.51 3.39
CA ARG A 88 -29.35 -6.43 4.68
C ARG A 88 -28.67 -5.07 4.86
N PHE A 89 -28.02 -4.52 3.84
CA PHE A 89 -27.32 -3.24 3.97
C PHE A 89 -28.28 -2.06 4.17
N LYS A 90 -29.23 -1.83 3.25
CA LYS A 90 -30.15 -0.69 3.36
C LYS A 90 -31.08 -0.80 4.58
N ILE A 91 -31.53 -2.00 4.93
CA ILE A 91 -32.48 -2.19 6.03
C ILE A 91 -31.77 -2.31 7.38
N ALA A 92 -30.66 -3.04 7.54
CA ALA A 92 -30.00 -3.11 8.85
C ALA A 92 -29.37 -1.77 9.24
N ASP A 93 -28.66 -1.09 8.32
CA ASP A 93 -28.09 0.24 8.60
C ASP A 93 -29.20 1.30 8.76
N GLY A 94 -30.27 1.21 7.95
CA GLY A 94 -31.45 2.06 8.05
C GLY A 94 -32.17 1.91 9.39
N LEU A 95 -32.53 0.69 9.79
CA LEU A 95 -33.22 0.40 11.05
C LEU A 95 -32.35 0.68 12.28
N LEU A 96 -31.02 0.50 12.20
CA LEU A 96 -30.10 0.91 13.28
C LEU A 96 -30.00 2.45 13.40
N SER A 97 -29.98 3.16 12.27
CA SER A 97 -29.90 4.64 12.24
C SER A 97 -31.21 5.30 12.66
N ALA A 98 -32.35 4.78 12.21
CA ALA A 98 -33.69 5.23 12.60
C ALA A 98 -34.10 4.72 14.00
N GLY A 99 -33.43 3.69 14.51
CA GLY A 99 -33.60 3.21 15.89
C GLY A 99 -34.60 2.08 16.12
N TRP A 100 -35.15 1.52 15.05
CA TRP A 100 -36.15 0.44 15.06
C TRP A 100 -35.54 -0.90 15.48
N VAL A 101 -34.23 -1.07 15.27
CA VAL A 101 -33.47 -2.25 15.71
C VAL A 101 -32.23 -1.80 16.47
N GLY A 102 -31.87 -2.50 17.54
CA GLY A 102 -30.69 -2.18 18.35
C GLY A 102 -30.99 -1.64 19.75
N VAL A 103 -31.84 -2.35 20.50
CA VAL A 103 -31.91 -2.20 21.96
C VAL A 103 -30.53 -2.55 22.53
N GLY A 104 -29.89 -1.59 23.21
CA GLY A 104 -28.53 -1.71 23.74
C GLY A 104 -27.41 -1.23 22.80
N LEU A 105 -26.18 -1.27 23.34
CA LEU A 105 -24.95 -0.85 22.67
C LEU A 105 -24.41 -1.97 21.77
N LYS A 106 -24.13 -1.64 20.51
CA LYS A 106 -23.58 -2.53 19.47
C LYS A 106 -22.50 -1.82 18.65
N ILE A 107 -21.48 -2.58 18.26
CA ILE A 107 -20.50 -2.18 17.24
C ILE A 107 -21.16 -2.25 15.86
N ARG A 108 -21.03 -1.18 15.06
CA ARG A 108 -21.56 -1.05 13.69
C ARG A 108 -20.45 -1.35 12.67
N LYS A 109 -19.34 -0.63 12.81
CA LYS A 109 -18.10 -0.83 12.04
C LYS A 109 -17.07 -1.53 12.94
N PRO A 110 -16.62 -2.76 12.62
CA PRO A 110 -15.52 -3.42 13.32
C PRO A 110 -14.25 -2.55 13.31
N PRO A 111 -13.29 -2.76 14.22
CA PRO A 111 -12.08 -1.93 14.24
C PRO A 111 -11.26 -2.08 12.96
N LEU A 112 -10.71 -0.97 12.44
CA LEU A 112 -9.57 -0.98 11.52
C LEU A 112 -8.33 -0.41 12.21
N ILE A 113 -7.15 -0.82 11.73
CA ILE A 113 -5.85 -0.40 12.24
C ILE A 113 -5.17 0.45 11.16
N PHE A 114 -5.02 1.75 11.42
CA PHE A 114 -4.24 2.65 10.57
C PHE A 114 -2.83 2.79 11.13
N VAL A 115 -1.82 2.70 10.26
CA VAL A 115 -0.45 3.08 10.56
C VAL A 115 -0.41 4.59 10.70
N HIS A 116 0.21 5.07 11.78
CA HIS A 116 0.27 6.48 12.10
C HIS A 116 1.73 6.99 12.19
N SER A 117 2.63 6.13 12.68
CA SER A 117 4.08 6.32 12.62
C SER A 117 4.80 4.97 12.62
N SER A 118 6.14 4.95 12.69
CA SER A 118 6.90 3.71 12.93
C SER A 118 6.62 3.03 14.27
N GLN A 119 6.13 3.75 15.29
CA GLN A 119 5.88 3.22 16.64
C GLN A 119 4.41 3.32 17.09
N ALA A 120 3.52 3.89 16.26
CA ALA A 120 2.14 4.17 16.64
C ALA A 120 1.10 3.75 15.60
N ALA A 121 -0.04 3.27 16.10
CA ALA A 121 -1.20 2.87 15.29
C ALA A 121 -2.50 3.45 15.83
N ALA A 122 -3.36 3.95 14.94
CA ALA A 122 -4.70 4.41 15.28
C ALA A 122 -5.72 3.28 15.04
N VAL A 123 -6.46 2.86 16.07
CA VAL A 123 -7.54 1.89 15.95
C VAL A 123 -8.89 2.59 15.96
N LEU A 124 -9.64 2.48 14.86
CA LEU A 124 -10.91 3.19 14.63
C LEU A 124 -12.11 2.24 14.55
N TRP A 125 -13.19 2.50 15.28
CA TRP A 125 -14.45 1.73 15.18
C TRP A 125 -15.71 2.61 15.39
N GLU A 126 -16.90 2.11 15.00
CA GLU A 126 -18.18 2.81 15.17
C GLU A 126 -19.15 2.03 16.07
N SER A 127 -19.88 2.72 16.95
CA SER A 127 -21.01 2.17 17.72
C SER A 127 -22.34 2.89 17.43
N ASN A 128 -23.46 2.24 17.77
CA ASN A 128 -24.82 2.78 17.61
C ASN A 128 -25.29 3.73 18.73
N LYS A 129 -24.53 3.83 19.84
CA LYS A 129 -24.87 4.62 21.03
C LYS A 129 -23.62 5.11 21.74
N MET A 130 -23.74 6.24 22.42
CA MET A 130 -22.79 6.66 23.45
C MET A 130 -23.02 5.79 24.68
N ALA A 131 -22.00 5.06 25.14
CA ALA A 131 -22.13 4.21 26.32
C ALA A 131 -22.38 5.03 27.62
N SER A 132 -21.98 6.31 27.62
CA SER A 132 -22.08 7.21 28.78
C SER A 132 -23.51 7.53 29.19
N SER A 133 -24.49 7.41 28.29
CA SER A 133 -25.92 7.61 28.63
C SER A 133 -26.45 6.58 29.63
N SER A 134 -25.68 5.52 29.92
CA SER A 134 -25.95 4.56 31.00
C SER A 134 -24.78 4.42 31.98
N GLY A 135 -23.88 5.41 32.07
CA GLY A 135 -22.71 5.35 32.96
C GLY A 135 -21.69 4.27 32.60
N HIS A 136 -21.50 3.97 31.32
CA HIS A 136 -20.47 3.03 30.85
C HIS A 136 -19.60 3.69 29.78
N GLN A 137 -18.41 3.16 29.49
CA GLN A 137 -17.56 3.69 28.41
C GLN A 137 -17.08 2.55 27.51
N LEU A 138 -17.03 2.77 26.19
CA LEU A 138 -16.28 1.87 25.31
C LEU A 138 -14.80 2.21 25.44
N GLY A 139 -14.00 1.21 25.80
CA GLY A 139 -12.55 1.27 25.86
C GLY A 139 -11.93 0.32 24.84
N LEU A 140 -10.62 0.49 24.61
CA LEU A 140 -9.79 -0.50 23.95
C LEU A 140 -8.73 -0.99 24.94
N ARG A 141 -8.65 -2.30 25.14
CA ARG A 141 -7.58 -2.95 25.89
C ARG A 141 -6.67 -3.70 24.94
N TYR A 142 -5.36 -3.52 25.04
CA TYR A 142 -4.37 -4.25 24.24
C TYR A 142 -3.27 -4.83 25.14
N TRP A 143 -2.59 -5.88 24.66
CA TRP A 143 -1.48 -6.51 25.38
C TRP A 143 -0.53 -7.21 24.40
N THR A 144 0.71 -7.39 24.82
CA THR A 144 1.75 -8.07 24.05
C THR A 144 1.56 -9.58 24.10
N ILE A 145 1.66 -10.25 22.95
CA ILE A 145 1.77 -11.72 22.86
C ILE A 145 3.23 -12.14 22.84
N GLY A 146 4.06 -11.42 22.09
CA GLY A 146 5.50 -11.68 21.94
C GLY A 146 6.00 -11.43 20.51
N PRO A 147 7.32 -11.57 20.27
CA PRO A 147 7.92 -11.42 18.95
C PRO A 147 7.48 -12.55 18.01
N GLY A 148 7.11 -12.20 16.78
CA GLY A 148 7.06 -13.11 15.63
C GLY A 148 6.28 -14.41 15.81
N TYR A 149 5.25 -14.46 16.68
CA TYR A 149 4.60 -15.70 17.15
C TYR A 149 4.29 -16.65 15.98
N THR A 150 5.12 -17.70 15.84
CA THR A 150 5.38 -18.40 14.56
C THR A 150 4.23 -19.24 14.04
N ASN A 151 3.12 -19.29 14.77
CA ASN A 151 1.82 -19.75 14.30
C ASN A 151 0.76 -18.69 14.64
N GLN A 152 0.50 -17.75 13.72
CA GLN A 152 -0.60 -16.76 13.84
C GLN A 152 -1.97 -17.40 14.18
N THR A 153 -2.10 -18.69 13.89
CA THR A 153 -3.28 -19.55 14.08
C THR A 153 -3.42 -20.17 15.47
N ALA A 154 -2.36 -20.27 16.27
CA ALA A 154 -2.44 -20.98 17.56
C ALA A 154 -3.19 -20.12 18.62
N PRO A 155 -4.24 -20.66 19.27
CA PRO A 155 -4.90 -19.99 20.37
C PRO A 155 -4.00 -20.03 21.62
N LEU A 156 -3.95 -18.93 22.37
CA LEU A 156 -3.31 -18.93 23.69
C LEU A 156 -4.20 -19.73 24.65
N SER A 157 -3.60 -20.44 25.61
CA SER A 157 -4.41 -21.02 26.69
C SER A 157 -5.03 -19.89 27.53
N PRO A 158 -6.22 -20.08 28.13
CA PRO A 158 -6.85 -19.05 28.96
C PRO A 158 -5.94 -18.56 30.10
N THR A 159 -5.12 -19.46 30.66
CA THR A 159 -4.14 -19.15 31.71
C THR A 159 -2.99 -18.28 31.18
N GLN A 160 -2.38 -18.66 30.05
CA GLN A 160 -1.32 -17.87 29.41
C GLN A 160 -1.82 -16.46 29.05
N GLU A 161 -3.02 -16.37 28.47
CA GLU A 161 -3.60 -15.08 28.11
C GLU A 161 -3.92 -14.22 29.34
N ARG A 162 -4.41 -14.81 30.44
CA ARG A 162 -4.64 -14.09 31.69
C ARG A 162 -3.34 -13.54 32.29
N LEU A 163 -2.25 -14.30 32.20
CA LEU A 163 -0.92 -13.85 32.63
C LEU A 163 -0.39 -12.71 31.75
N LEU A 164 -0.42 -12.87 30.42
CA LEU A 164 0.02 -11.83 29.48
C LEU A 164 -0.79 -10.53 29.62
N LYS A 165 -2.11 -10.63 29.79
CA LYS A 165 -2.98 -9.49 30.09
C LYS A 165 -2.54 -8.76 31.36
N ARG A 166 -2.28 -9.48 32.45
CA ARG A 166 -1.82 -8.90 33.72
C ARG A 166 -0.41 -8.29 33.64
N ALA A 167 0.49 -8.90 32.88
CA ALA A 167 1.89 -8.49 32.81
C ALA A 167 2.17 -7.35 31.81
N THR A 168 1.42 -7.28 30.69
CA THR A 168 1.73 -6.39 29.56
C THR A 168 0.54 -5.60 29.03
N GLY A 169 -0.63 -5.76 29.66
CA GLY A 169 -1.84 -5.10 29.17
C GLY A 169 -1.86 -3.60 29.48
N LYS A 170 -2.35 -2.84 28.50
CA LYS A 170 -2.61 -1.40 28.58
C LYS A 170 -4.08 -1.15 28.19
N ILE A 171 -4.70 -0.12 28.78
CA ILE A 171 -5.97 0.44 28.29
C ILE A 171 -5.62 1.72 27.52
N ALA A 172 -5.99 1.77 26.25
CA ALA A 172 -5.71 2.92 25.39
C ALA A 172 -6.70 4.06 25.66
N ALA A 173 -6.25 5.30 25.58
CA ALA A 173 -7.11 6.47 25.66
C ALA A 173 -8.02 6.54 24.42
N VAL A 174 -9.34 6.50 24.63
CA VAL A 174 -10.32 6.49 23.54
C VAL A 174 -10.93 7.88 23.33
N ARG A 175 -10.49 8.55 22.25
CA ARG A 175 -11.11 9.75 21.71
C ARG A 175 -12.45 9.37 21.06
N ARG A 176 -13.48 10.19 21.28
CA ARG A 176 -14.87 9.89 20.89
C ARG A 176 -15.50 11.10 20.23
N THR A 177 -15.96 10.93 19.00
CA THR A 177 -16.62 11.99 18.23
C THR A 177 -17.94 11.48 17.65
N ARG A 178 -18.79 12.40 17.23
CA ARG A 178 -19.83 12.08 16.25
C ARG A 178 -19.19 12.10 14.87
N PRO A 179 -19.54 11.16 13.98
CA PRO A 179 -19.12 11.25 12.59
C PRO A 179 -19.83 12.42 11.91
N GLU A 180 -19.13 13.09 11.01
CA GLU A 180 -19.66 14.21 10.25
C GLU A 180 -20.54 13.74 9.09
N GLY A 181 -21.62 14.48 8.81
CA GLY A 181 -22.55 14.19 7.73
C GLY A 181 -23.92 13.63 8.15
N ASP A 182 -24.76 13.40 7.14
CA ASP A 182 -26.19 13.14 7.33
C ASP A 182 -26.47 11.83 8.07
N ASN A 183 -27.44 11.87 9.00
CA ASN A 183 -27.87 10.74 9.84
C ASN A 183 -26.83 10.27 10.88
N GLY A 184 -25.84 11.10 11.23
CA GLY A 184 -24.84 10.80 12.27
C GLY A 184 -25.37 10.66 13.72
N TRP A 185 -26.60 11.09 14.01
CA TRP A 185 -27.13 11.22 15.39
C TRP A 185 -27.15 9.93 16.25
N ARG A 186 -27.21 8.74 15.63
CA ARG A 186 -27.06 7.43 16.30
C ARG A 186 -25.77 6.70 15.91
N ARG A 187 -24.70 7.46 15.68
CA ARG A 187 -23.37 6.94 15.35
C ARG A 187 -22.34 7.64 16.22
N TRP A 188 -21.40 6.86 16.72
CA TRP A 188 -20.30 7.33 17.55
C TRP A 188 -19.04 6.68 17.03
N VAL A 189 -18.07 7.49 16.64
CA VAL A 189 -16.75 7.05 16.20
C VAL A 189 -15.82 7.09 17.40
N HIS A 190 -15.06 6.02 17.57
CA HIS A 190 -14.13 5.82 18.65
C HIS A 190 -12.76 5.60 18.01
N SER A 191 -11.79 6.41 18.38
CA SER A 191 -10.40 6.29 17.93
C SER A 191 -9.51 6.12 19.15
N ALA A 192 -8.62 5.14 19.11
CA ALA A 192 -7.64 4.87 20.15
C ALA A 192 -6.25 4.84 19.53
N LEU A 193 -5.34 5.65 20.06
CA LEU A 193 -3.93 5.60 19.70
C LEU A 193 -3.26 4.49 20.52
N LEU A 194 -2.49 3.63 19.84
CA LEU A 194 -1.61 2.64 20.46
C LEU A 194 -0.18 3.12 20.29
N GLU A 195 0.50 3.34 21.41
CA GLU A 195 1.86 3.89 21.49
C GLU A 195 2.85 2.82 21.96
N ASP A 196 4.14 3.11 21.80
CA ASP A 196 5.29 2.24 22.10
C ASP A 196 5.26 0.87 21.37
N LEU A 197 4.70 0.82 20.15
CA LEU A 197 4.56 -0.43 19.41
C LEU A 197 5.93 -0.95 18.96
N GLN A 198 6.31 -2.09 19.50
CA GLN A 198 7.62 -2.69 19.30
C GLN A 198 7.68 -3.44 17.96
N PRO A 199 8.79 -3.33 17.20
CA PRO A 199 8.97 -4.05 15.94
C PRO A 199 8.80 -5.56 16.09
N GLY A 200 8.09 -6.17 15.14
CA GLY A 200 7.89 -7.62 15.04
C GLY A 200 7.04 -8.21 16.16
N THR A 201 6.57 -7.38 17.09
CA THR A 201 5.73 -7.81 18.20
C THR A 201 4.30 -8.00 17.73
N THR A 202 3.71 -9.12 18.12
CA THR A 202 2.29 -9.38 17.88
C THR A 202 1.49 -8.96 19.09
N TYR A 203 0.50 -8.11 18.86
CA TYR A 203 -0.41 -7.56 19.85
C TYR A 203 -1.78 -8.21 19.72
N ALA A 204 -2.44 -8.46 20.84
CA ALA A 204 -3.86 -8.73 20.88
C ALA A 204 -4.59 -7.50 21.42
N TYR A 205 -5.78 -7.22 20.91
CA TYR A 205 -6.62 -6.15 21.43
C TYR A 205 -8.10 -6.53 21.47
N GLU A 206 -8.82 -5.88 22.37
CA GLU A 206 -10.23 -6.09 22.68
C GLU A 206 -10.97 -4.76 22.76
N ILE A 207 -12.12 -4.68 22.09
CA ILE A 207 -13.08 -3.59 22.30
C ILE A 207 -13.93 -3.98 23.50
N VAL A 208 -13.89 -3.18 24.56
CA VAL A 208 -14.43 -3.51 25.88
C VAL A 208 -15.43 -2.48 26.39
N LEU A 209 -16.33 -2.91 27.27
CA LEU A 209 -17.21 -2.05 28.06
C LEU A 209 -16.59 -1.86 29.45
N LEU A 210 -16.20 -0.63 29.76
CA LEU A 210 -15.69 -0.21 31.07
C LEU A 210 -16.83 0.33 31.95
N SER A 211 -16.66 0.23 33.26
CA SER A 211 -17.51 0.86 34.27
C SER A 211 -17.36 2.39 34.31
N SER A 212 -18.33 3.08 34.93
CA SER A 212 -18.40 4.54 35.07
C SER A 212 -17.19 5.17 35.76
N HIS A 213 -16.54 4.46 36.69
CA HIS A 213 -15.53 5.01 37.60
C HIS A 213 -14.14 5.17 36.98
N PHE A 214 -13.98 4.92 35.68
CA PHE A 214 -12.70 5.08 34.99
C PHE A 214 -12.32 6.56 34.84
N SER A 215 -11.52 7.05 35.79
CA SER A 215 -10.67 8.23 35.63
C SER A 215 -9.33 7.80 35.05
N ASN A 216 -8.79 8.56 34.09
CA ASN A 216 -7.45 8.31 33.53
C ASN A 216 -6.31 8.48 34.57
N HIS A 217 -6.61 8.93 35.79
CA HIS A 217 -5.64 9.21 36.85
C HIS A 217 -5.43 8.09 37.88
N ASP A 218 -6.05 6.91 37.72
CA ASP A 218 -5.96 5.82 38.71
C ASP A 218 -4.66 5.00 38.54
N PRO A 219 -3.66 5.12 39.43
CA PRO A 219 -2.26 4.76 39.15
C PRO A 219 -1.91 3.28 39.35
N HIS A 220 -2.91 2.40 39.44
CA HIS A 220 -2.72 0.97 39.70
C HIS A 220 -3.20 0.08 38.54
N PRO A 221 -2.29 -0.42 37.67
CA PRO A 221 -2.65 -1.19 36.48
C PRO A 221 -3.47 -2.46 36.79
N ALA A 222 -3.22 -3.11 37.93
CA ALA A 222 -3.85 -4.38 38.29
C ALA A 222 -5.39 -4.30 38.36
N ASN A 223 -5.93 -3.21 38.92
CA ASN A 223 -7.37 -3.02 39.09
C ASN A 223 -8.08 -2.67 37.78
N GLN A 224 -7.36 -2.13 36.79
CA GLN A 224 -7.95 -1.69 35.53
C GLN A 224 -8.55 -2.84 34.70
N PHE A 225 -8.05 -4.07 34.87
CA PHE A 225 -8.54 -5.25 34.15
C PHE A 225 -9.87 -5.78 34.65
N GLU A 226 -10.20 -5.54 35.92
CA GLU A 226 -11.43 -6.01 36.57
C GLU A 226 -12.63 -5.09 36.26
N MET A 227 -12.36 -3.88 35.76
CA MET A 227 -13.39 -2.93 35.29
C MET A 227 -14.04 -3.30 33.94
N VAL A 228 -13.54 -4.35 33.25
CA VAL A 228 -14.12 -4.83 31.98
C VAL A 228 -15.39 -5.63 32.24
N ARG A 229 -16.55 -5.00 32.04
CA ARG A 229 -17.88 -5.63 32.19
C ARG A 229 -18.24 -6.55 31.02
N LYS A 230 -17.72 -6.27 29.82
CA LYS A 230 -18.02 -7.04 28.59
C LYS A 230 -16.97 -6.82 27.51
N THR A 231 -16.59 -7.87 26.80
CA THR A 231 -15.83 -7.77 25.54
C THR A 231 -16.79 -7.85 24.34
N TYR A 232 -16.65 -6.94 23.38
CA TYR A 232 -17.45 -6.90 22.15
C TYR A 232 -16.78 -7.61 20.98
N SER A 233 -15.47 -7.44 20.84
CA SER A 233 -14.66 -8.11 19.82
C SER A 233 -13.22 -8.25 20.29
N LYS A 234 -12.51 -9.20 19.71
CA LYS A 234 -11.11 -9.52 20.01
C LYS A 234 -10.37 -9.84 18.71
N HIS A 235 -9.20 -9.24 18.56
CA HIS A 235 -8.40 -9.26 17.33
C HIS A 235 -6.92 -9.37 17.67
N ARG A 236 -6.09 -9.61 16.64
CA ARG A 236 -4.62 -9.72 16.74
C ARG A 236 -3.99 -9.08 15.51
N PHE A 237 -2.89 -8.36 15.68
CA PHE A 237 -2.08 -7.84 14.59
C PHE A 237 -0.59 -7.95 14.92
N THR A 238 0.26 -8.03 13.90
CA THR A 238 1.71 -7.96 14.05
C THR A 238 2.15 -6.57 13.65
N TRP A 239 2.94 -5.90 14.50
CA TRP A 239 3.51 -4.61 14.16
C TRP A 239 4.79 -4.79 13.36
N HIS A 240 4.87 -4.16 12.20
CA HIS A 240 6.06 -4.18 11.33
C HIS A 240 6.82 -2.85 11.33
N GLY A 241 6.29 -1.81 11.98
CA GLY A 241 6.98 -0.54 12.07
C GLY A 241 8.28 -0.67 12.84
N VAL A 242 9.34 -0.10 12.27
CA VAL A 242 10.66 0.03 12.88
C VAL A 242 11.00 1.50 12.91
N ASP A 243 11.48 1.98 14.05
CA ASP A 243 12.10 3.28 14.14
C ASP A 243 13.62 3.10 14.19
N PRO A 244 14.37 3.59 13.20
CA PRO A 244 15.83 3.58 13.23
C PRO A 244 16.39 4.56 14.28
N ILE A 245 16.34 4.12 15.54
CA ILE A 245 17.17 4.55 16.67
C ILE A 245 16.75 5.82 17.42
N HIS A 246 16.65 5.67 18.74
CA HIS A 246 16.79 6.77 19.70
C HIS A 246 18.25 7.29 19.67
N LEU A 247 18.49 8.42 19.00
CA LEU A 247 19.82 9.02 18.86
C LEU A 247 20.43 9.57 20.17
N SER A 248 19.73 9.40 21.30
CA SER A 248 20.19 9.77 22.65
C SER A 248 21.41 9.00 23.17
N HIS A 249 21.91 7.99 22.44
CA HIS A 249 23.04 7.15 22.85
C HIS A 249 24.39 7.49 22.18
N GLY A 250 24.50 8.65 21.51
CA GLY A 250 25.81 9.20 21.10
C GLY A 250 26.55 8.39 20.04
N LEU A 251 25.84 7.57 19.26
CA LEU A 251 26.41 6.76 18.19
C LEU A 251 26.32 7.52 16.86
N HIS A 252 27.43 7.57 16.13
CA HIS A 252 27.64 8.55 15.07
C HIS A 252 27.05 8.18 13.70
N ARG A 253 26.57 6.94 13.50
CA ARG A 253 25.88 6.48 12.29
C ARG A 253 24.86 5.40 12.61
N ILE A 254 23.72 5.38 11.92
CA ILE A 254 22.73 4.29 12.05
C ILE A 254 23.33 2.95 11.58
N SER A 255 24.36 2.97 10.72
CA SER A 255 25.13 1.77 10.33
C SER A 255 26.14 1.25 11.36
N GLU A 256 26.68 2.10 12.24
CA GLU A 256 27.64 1.67 13.28
C GLU A 256 26.91 1.00 14.44
N THR A 257 25.71 1.48 14.73
CA THR A 257 24.68 0.72 15.45
C THR A 257 24.11 -0.38 14.57
N SER A 258 24.71 -1.56 14.60
CA SER A 258 24.10 -2.74 13.99
C SER A 258 22.76 -3.12 14.67
N VAL A 259 21.67 -2.48 14.24
CA VAL A 259 20.27 -2.85 14.51
C VAL A 259 19.85 -4.00 13.58
N THR A 260 20.82 -4.72 12.99
CA THR A 260 20.55 -5.78 12.01
C THR A 260 19.95 -7.06 12.62
N SER A 261 19.59 -7.03 13.91
CA SER A 261 18.88 -8.07 14.63
C SER A 261 17.39 -7.77 14.88
N SER A 262 16.91 -6.52 14.68
CA SER A 262 15.54 -6.12 15.08
C SER A 262 14.54 -5.93 13.93
N SER A 263 14.90 -6.32 12.70
CA SER A 263 13.92 -6.38 11.62
C SER A 263 12.91 -7.50 11.90
N PRO A 264 11.58 -7.24 11.85
CA PRO A 264 10.55 -8.26 12.07
C PRO A 264 10.65 -9.46 11.13
N SER A 265 11.07 -9.17 9.90
CA SER A 265 11.24 -10.09 8.79
C SER A 265 11.90 -9.34 7.64
N ASP A 266 12.91 -9.94 7.01
CA ASP A 266 13.46 -9.44 5.76
C ASP A 266 12.49 -9.60 4.57
N VAL A 267 11.33 -10.25 4.76
CA VAL A 267 10.36 -10.53 3.68
C VAL A 267 8.96 -10.06 4.06
N LEU A 268 8.43 -9.09 3.32
CA LEU A 268 7.11 -8.50 3.60
C LEU A 268 6.23 -8.50 2.36
N HIS A 269 5.02 -9.05 2.51
CA HIS A 269 3.98 -9.08 1.51
C HIS A 269 2.98 -7.94 1.75
N ILE A 270 3.05 -6.90 0.92
CA ILE A 270 2.20 -5.71 0.99
C ILE A 270 1.21 -5.74 -0.18
N VAL A 271 -0.05 -5.44 0.11
CA VAL A 271 -1.08 -5.22 -0.92
C VAL A 271 -1.22 -3.73 -1.16
N VAL A 272 -1.25 -3.31 -2.42
CA VAL A 272 -1.47 -1.90 -2.78
C VAL A 272 -2.75 -1.78 -3.59
N ILE A 273 -3.67 -0.95 -3.09
CA ILE A 273 -5.01 -0.69 -3.64
C ILE A 273 -5.32 0.80 -3.51
N GLY A 274 -6.19 1.34 -4.35
CA GLY A 274 -6.69 2.71 -4.27
C GLY A 274 -7.92 2.85 -5.14
N ASP A 275 -8.70 3.89 -4.89
CA ASP A 275 -9.79 4.30 -5.75
C ASP A 275 -10.83 3.17 -5.91
N ASN A 276 -11.41 2.81 -4.76
CA ASN A 276 -12.44 1.78 -4.66
C ASN A 276 -13.86 2.35 -4.54
N GLN A 277 -14.00 3.67 -4.57
CA GLN A 277 -15.24 4.40 -4.41
C GLN A 277 -16.33 3.94 -5.39
N PHE A 278 -17.54 3.72 -4.89
CA PHE A 278 -18.69 3.09 -5.57
C PHE A 278 -18.49 1.65 -6.11
N GLY A 279 -17.26 1.18 -6.27
CA GLY A 279 -16.89 -0.11 -6.85
C GLY A 279 -17.08 -1.33 -5.95
N VAL A 280 -18.15 -1.38 -5.15
CA VAL A 280 -18.37 -2.40 -4.10
C VAL A 280 -18.22 -3.85 -4.63
N ARG A 281 -18.62 -4.12 -5.87
CA ARG A 281 -18.49 -5.45 -6.51
C ARG A 281 -17.04 -5.79 -6.91
N PRO A 282 -16.37 -5.03 -7.81
CA PRO A 282 -14.98 -5.29 -8.16
C PRO A 282 -14.06 -5.26 -6.93
N PHE A 283 -14.24 -4.30 -6.01
CA PHE A 283 -13.42 -4.19 -4.82
C PHE A 283 -13.57 -5.41 -3.88
N ARG A 284 -14.80 -5.89 -3.62
CA ARG A 284 -14.98 -7.15 -2.86
C ARG A 284 -14.34 -8.36 -3.56
N LYS A 285 -14.31 -8.40 -4.89
CA LYS A 285 -13.62 -9.47 -5.63
C LYS A 285 -12.11 -9.39 -5.39
N ILE A 286 -11.54 -8.19 -5.45
CA ILE A 286 -10.14 -7.89 -5.13
C ILE A 286 -9.79 -8.28 -3.69
N VAL A 287 -10.58 -7.88 -2.68
CA VAL A 287 -10.30 -8.22 -1.27
C VAL A 287 -10.32 -9.73 -1.03
N ASN A 288 -11.30 -10.45 -1.61
CA ASN A 288 -11.31 -11.91 -1.52
C ASN A 288 -10.11 -12.57 -2.22
N ARG A 289 -9.55 -11.95 -3.27
CA ARG A 289 -8.34 -12.43 -3.94
C ARG A 289 -7.08 -12.18 -3.11
N PHE A 290 -6.86 -10.97 -2.62
CA PHE A 290 -5.62 -10.65 -1.91
C PHE A 290 -5.54 -11.28 -0.51
N MET A 291 -6.67 -11.71 0.06
CA MET A 291 -6.65 -12.44 1.33
C MET A 291 -6.14 -13.87 1.22
N ASP A 292 -6.27 -14.51 0.06
CA ASP A 292 -5.65 -15.82 -0.20
C ASP A 292 -4.25 -15.61 -0.78
N ILE A 293 -3.27 -15.29 0.09
CA ILE A 293 -1.87 -15.14 -0.34
C ILE A 293 -1.38 -16.36 -1.12
N LYS A 294 -1.83 -17.57 -0.76
CA LYS A 294 -1.37 -18.81 -1.42
C LYS A 294 -1.79 -18.89 -2.89
N ALA A 295 -2.88 -18.22 -3.29
CA ALA A 295 -3.32 -18.17 -4.67
C ALA A 295 -2.43 -17.31 -5.59
N TYR A 296 -1.57 -16.44 -5.05
CA TYR A 296 -0.77 -15.51 -5.86
C TYR A 296 0.68 -15.31 -5.43
N ALA A 297 1.05 -15.76 -4.22
CA ALA A 297 2.43 -15.87 -3.78
C ALA A 297 3.19 -16.85 -4.69
N PRO A 298 4.45 -16.54 -5.01
CA PRO A 298 5.28 -17.46 -5.76
C PRO A 298 5.58 -18.73 -4.95
N PRO A 299 5.44 -19.95 -5.53
CA PRO A 299 5.82 -21.18 -4.84
C PRO A 299 7.33 -21.19 -4.58
N LEU A 300 7.78 -21.96 -3.58
CA LEU A 300 9.18 -21.96 -3.09
C LEU A 300 10.26 -22.17 -4.18
N LYS A 301 9.94 -22.88 -5.27
CA LYS A 301 10.84 -23.11 -6.42
C LYS A 301 10.70 -22.07 -7.55
N SER A 302 9.95 -21.00 -7.32
CA SER A 302 9.73 -19.94 -8.30
C SER A 302 10.89 -18.96 -8.31
N LEU A 303 11.19 -18.45 -9.49
CA LEU A 303 12.08 -17.29 -9.71
C LEU A 303 11.74 -16.07 -8.81
N PHE A 304 10.47 -15.92 -8.43
CA PHE A 304 9.99 -14.80 -7.61
C PHE A 304 9.86 -15.15 -6.13
N ALA A 305 10.22 -16.38 -5.73
CA ALA A 305 10.26 -16.72 -4.32
C ALA A 305 11.31 -15.85 -3.60
N PRO A 306 11.07 -15.47 -2.34
CA PRO A 306 12.08 -14.82 -1.52
C PRO A 306 13.39 -15.62 -1.50
N ARG A 307 14.53 -14.94 -1.33
CA ARG A 307 15.85 -15.59 -1.24
C ARG A 307 15.85 -16.73 -0.21
N GLN A 308 16.43 -17.88 -0.58
CA GLN A 308 16.61 -19.03 0.31
C GLN A 308 18.09 -19.32 0.45
N ILE A 309 18.61 -19.13 1.66
CA ILE A 309 19.99 -19.43 2.04
C ILE A 309 19.89 -20.58 3.04
N ALA A 310 20.75 -21.60 2.91
CA ALA A 310 20.47 -22.97 3.37
C ALA A 310 20.06 -23.10 4.85
N ASN A 311 20.54 -22.19 5.71
CA ASN A 311 20.30 -22.20 7.15
C ASN A 311 18.97 -21.54 7.60
N HIS A 312 18.25 -20.82 6.71
CA HIS A 312 17.06 -20.04 7.08
C HIS A 312 15.91 -20.24 6.10
N HIS A 313 14.86 -20.94 6.56
CA HIS A 313 13.61 -21.08 5.82
C HIS A 313 12.64 -19.94 6.14
N ILE A 314 12.18 -19.23 5.12
CA ILE A 314 11.24 -18.11 5.27
C ILE A 314 9.81 -18.60 5.02
N PRO A 315 8.93 -18.66 6.04
CA PRO A 315 7.55 -19.11 5.85
C PRO A 315 6.73 -18.06 5.10
N THR A 316 5.96 -18.49 4.09
CA THR A 316 5.01 -17.60 3.41
C THR A 316 3.86 -17.25 4.37
N PRO A 317 3.54 -15.96 4.58
CA PRO A 317 2.48 -15.57 5.51
C PRO A 317 1.10 -16.01 5.00
N ALA A 318 0.17 -16.29 5.91
CA ALA A 318 -1.18 -16.74 5.56
C ALA A 318 -2.09 -15.61 5.02
N LYS A 319 -1.72 -14.35 5.27
CA LYS A 319 -2.43 -13.11 4.93
C LYS A 319 -1.41 -11.98 4.72
N PRO A 320 -1.75 -10.88 4.03
CA PRO A 320 -0.83 -9.74 3.86
C PRO A 320 -0.29 -9.21 5.19
N ASN A 321 0.97 -8.78 5.20
CA ASN A 321 1.58 -8.10 6.34
C ASN A 321 0.95 -6.71 6.52
N MET A 322 0.66 -6.03 5.41
CA MET A 322 0.15 -4.66 5.38
C MET A 322 -0.71 -4.41 4.14
N ILE A 323 -1.52 -3.35 4.20
CA ILE A 323 -2.20 -2.75 3.05
C ILE A 323 -1.71 -1.31 2.90
N PHE A 324 -1.35 -0.91 1.68
CA PHE A 324 -1.23 0.49 1.28
C PHE A 324 -2.50 0.87 0.53
N HIS A 325 -3.24 1.84 1.08
CA HIS A 325 -4.41 2.44 0.45
C HIS A 325 -4.01 3.79 -0.14
N LEU A 326 -4.20 3.96 -1.46
CA LEU A 326 -3.71 5.13 -2.22
C LEU A 326 -4.69 6.31 -2.20
N GLY A 327 -5.82 6.20 -1.49
CA GLY A 327 -6.88 7.21 -1.43
C GLY A 327 -8.15 6.82 -2.19
N ASP A 328 -9.16 7.68 -2.11
CA ASP A 328 -10.52 7.54 -2.63
C ASP A 328 -11.18 6.20 -2.25
N ALA A 329 -11.31 6.02 -0.94
CA ALA A 329 -12.04 4.93 -0.32
C ALA A 329 -13.56 5.11 -0.42
N VAL A 330 -14.02 6.37 -0.52
CA VAL A 330 -15.41 6.80 -0.76
C VAL A 330 -15.43 7.90 -1.83
N GLN A 331 -16.61 8.31 -2.32
CA GLN A 331 -16.75 9.48 -3.20
C GLN A 331 -17.08 10.75 -2.41
N ASP A 332 -17.86 10.58 -1.35
CA ASP A 332 -18.36 11.66 -0.50
C ASP A 332 -17.92 11.38 0.94
N VAL A 333 -16.91 12.14 1.36
CA VAL A 333 -16.30 12.13 2.69
C VAL A 333 -17.32 12.23 3.83
N HIS A 334 -18.46 12.89 3.63
CA HIS A 334 -19.52 13.03 4.64
C HIS A 334 -20.61 11.95 4.51
N ASN A 335 -20.53 11.06 3.52
CA ASN A 335 -21.51 9.99 3.31
C ASN A 335 -21.18 8.75 4.15
N LEU A 336 -21.69 8.74 5.38
CA LEU A 336 -21.47 7.66 6.35
C LEU A 336 -21.92 6.26 5.90
N LYS A 337 -22.76 6.19 4.85
CA LYS A 337 -23.15 4.93 4.21
C LYS A 337 -22.09 4.44 3.21
N GLN A 338 -21.50 5.32 2.40
CA GLN A 338 -20.38 4.96 1.51
C GLN A 338 -19.19 4.44 2.32
N TRP A 339 -18.84 5.11 3.43
CA TRP A 339 -17.80 4.62 4.34
C TRP A 339 -18.07 3.17 4.80
N GLN A 340 -19.33 2.80 5.05
CA GLN A 340 -19.71 1.43 5.36
C GLN A 340 -19.62 0.51 4.14
N THR A 341 -20.23 0.86 3.01
CA THR A 341 -20.45 -0.07 1.88
C THR A 341 -19.24 -0.26 0.99
N ASP A 342 -18.46 0.81 0.80
CA ASP A 342 -17.43 0.92 -0.22
C ASP A 342 -16.06 0.60 0.37
N PHE A 343 -15.78 1.05 1.60
CA PHE A 343 -14.52 0.78 2.30
C PHE A 343 -14.64 -0.29 3.39
N TRP A 344 -15.53 -0.10 4.38
CA TRP A 344 -15.51 -0.89 5.61
C TRP A 344 -15.99 -2.33 5.44
N ASP A 345 -17.14 -2.54 4.78
CA ASP A 345 -17.72 -3.86 4.60
C ASP A 345 -16.83 -4.75 3.73
N PRO A 346 -16.26 -4.31 2.59
CA PRO A 346 -15.35 -5.15 1.81
C PRO A 346 -14.14 -5.63 2.62
N LEU A 347 -13.59 -4.79 3.50
CA LEU A 347 -12.43 -5.11 4.34
C LEU A 347 -12.78 -5.90 5.62
N THR A 348 -14.00 -5.82 6.16
CA THR A 348 -14.32 -6.47 7.45
C THR A 348 -15.28 -7.66 7.32
N PHE A 349 -16.11 -7.72 6.27
CA PHE A 349 -17.12 -8.75 6.10
C PHE A 349 -16.48 -10.10 5.76
N LYS A 350 -16.86 -11.14 6.52
CA LYS A 350 -16.35 -12.54 6.46
C LYS A 350 -14.87 -12.74 6.80
N ASN A 351 -13.97 -11.85 6.41
CA ASN A 351 -12.52 -12.14 6.36
C ASN A 351 -11.67 -11.44 7.43
N LYS A 352 -12.25 -10.56 8.27
CA LYS A 352 -11.56 -9.78 9.34
C LYS A 352 -10.35 -8.91 8.91
N VAL A 353 -10.03 -8.81 7.61
CA VAL A 353 -8.81 -8.25 7.01
C VAL A 353 -8.20 -7.11 7.83
N ALA A 354 -8.89 -5.97 7.85
CA ALA A 354 -8.35 -4.72 8.35
C ALA A 354 -8.46 -4.57 9.88
N SER A 355 -9.14 -5.49 10.57
CA SER A 355 -9.05 -5.60 12.03
C SER A 355 -7.78 -6.32 12.49
N GLU A 356 -7.00 -6.89 11.58
CA GLU A 356 -5.82 -7.69 11.88
C GLU A 356 -4.59 -7.40 11.00
N ILE A 357 -4.70 -6.46 10.05
CA ILE A 357 -3.66 -6.06 9.09
C ILE A 357 -3.59 -4.53 9.11
N PRO A 358 -2.44 -3.92 9.45
CA PRO A 358 -2.27 -2.46 9.42
C PRO A 358 -2.41 -1.87 8.02
N ILE A 359 -3.07 -0.71 7.93
CA ILE A 359 -3.27 0.07 6.71
C ILE A 359 -2.42 1.34 6.76
N VAL A 360 -1.50 1.51 5.81
CA VAL A 360 -0.93 2.82 5.46
C VAL A 360 -1.94 3.50 4.54
N TYR A 361 -2.42 4.69 4.89
CA TYR A 361 -3.53 5.35 4.20
C TYR A 361 -3.10 6.71 3.68
N ALA A 362 -3.00 6.85 2.35
CA ALA A 362 -2.95 8.14 1.69
C ALA A 362 -4.38 8.65 1.49
N ARG A 363 -4.57 9.97 1.63
CA ARG A 363 -5.89 10.59 1.48
C ARG A 363 -6.10 11.01 0.03
N GLY A 364 -7.18 10.52 -0.58
CA GLY A 364 -7.61 11.02 -1.89
C GLY A 364 -8.53 12.23 -1.82
N ASN A 365 -8.84 12.82 -2.97
CA ASN A 365 -9.69 14.02 -3.05
C ASN A 365 -11.12 13.79 -2.59
N HIS A 366 -11.64 12.57 -2.72
CA HIS A 366 -12.97 12.21 -2.23
C HIS A 366 -12.97 11.78 -0.75
N ASP A 367 -11.80 11.49 -0.18
CA ASP A 367 -11.60 11.30 1.25
C ASP A 367 -11.28 12.61 1.99
N PHE A 368 -11.07 13.71 1.25
CA PHE A 368 -10.62 14.98 1.78
C PHE A 368 -11.76 15.80 2.37
N ASP A 369 -11.66 16.01 3.68
CA ASP A 369 -12.56 16.85 4.46
C ASP A 369 -11.92 18.24 4.64
N PRO A 370 -12.56 19.33 4.15
CA PRO A 370 -12.05 20.69 4.30
C PRO A 370 -11.92 21.20 5.74
N THR A 371 -12.41 20.48 6.75
CA THR A 371 -12.21 20.79 8.18
C THR A 371 -11.03 20.02 8.80
N GLY A 372 -10.56 18.95 8.16
CA GLY A 372 -9.50 18.08 8.70
C GLY A 372 -9.91 17.25 9.93
N HIS A 373 -11.21 17.04 10.14
CA HIS A 373 -11.78 16.36 11.30
C HIS A 373 -12.16 14.90 11.04
N ASN A 374 -12.41 14.51 9.79
CA ASN A 374 -12.93 13.19 9.48
C ASN A 374 -11.94 12.08 9.88
N LEU A 375 -12.30 11.36 10.94
CA LEU A 375 -11.50 10.26 11.49
C LEU A 375 -11.42 9.05 10.55
N TYR A 376 -12.36 8.83 9.63
CA TYR A 376 -12.29 7.67 8.74
C TYR A 376 -11.10 7.73 7.76
N SER A 377 -10.64 8.95 7.40
CA SER A 377 -9.52 9.22 6.51
C SER A 377 -8.17 9.18 7.26
N GLY A 378 -7.82 8.03 7.85
CA GLY A 378 -6.53 7.76 8.52
C GLY A 378 -6.57 7.62 10.05
N GLY A 379 -7.74 7.59 10.69
CA GLY A 379 -7.92 7.30 12.12
C GLY A 379 -7.72 8.48 13.07
N LEU A 380 -6.67 9.28 12.88
CA LEU A 380 -6.32 10.45 13.72
C LEU A 380 -5.68 11.58 12.88
N PRO A 381 -6.47 12.36 12.12
CA PRO A 381 -5.95 13.37 11.18
C PRO A 381 -5.22 14.54 11.85
N LYS A 382 -5.48 14.81 13.15
CA LYS A 382 -4.86 15.89 13.95
C LYS A 382 -3.73 15.42 14.86
N VAL A 383 -3.24 14.21 14.68
CA VAL A 383 -2.09 13.71 15.43
C VAL A 383 -0.99 13.47 14.40
N GLN A 384 0.25 13.85 14.72
CA GLN A 384 1.42 13.52 13.91
C GLN A 384 2.58 13.21 14.89
N VAL A 385 3.27 12.10 14.67
CA VAL A 385 4.39 11.68 15.53
C VAL A 385 5.69 12.09 14.86
N GLY A 386 6.59 12.72 15.62
CA GLY A 386 7.83 13.27 15.07
C GLY A 386 7.57 14.47 14.16
N GLU A 387 6.91 15.50 14.68
CA GLU A 387 6.82 16.79 13.99
C GLU A 387 8.15 17.55 14.07
N MET A 388 8.50 18.25 12.98
CA MET A 388 9.46 19.34 13.05
C MET A 388 8.92 20.43 14.00
N ASN A 389 9.73 20.90 14.96
CA ASN A 389 9.29 21.78 16.05
C ASN A 389 8.60 23.06 15.53
N ARG A 390 7.26 23.05 15.51
CA ARG A 390 6.41 24.12 14.95
C ARG A 390 6.65 25.49 15.57
N THR A 391 7.15 25.55 16.80
CA THR A 391 7.48 26.80 17.51
C THR A 391 8.61 27.59 16.82
N GLN A 392 9.49 26.90 16.09
CA GLN A 392 10.47 27.51 15.20
C GLN A 392 9.85 27.77 13.83
N THR A 393 9.09 26.83 13.27
CA THR A 393 8.47 26.94 11.94
C THR A 393 7.52 28.12 11.80
N ALA A 394 6.75 28.43 12.85
CA ALA A 394 5.82 29.56 12.89
C ALA A 394 6.50 30.95 12.86
N LYS A 395 7.83 31.00 13.04
CA LYS A 395 8.64 32.23 12.92
C LYS A 395 9.29 32.37 11.54
N LEU A 396 9.21 31.36 10.68
CA LEU A 396 9.82 31.38 9.35
C LEU A 396 8.91 32.05 8.33
N ASN A 397 9.46 32.97 7.56
CA ASN A 397 8.73 33.58 6.43
C ASN A 397 8.65 32.64 5.23
N SER A 398 7.61 32.79 4.40
CA SER A 398 7.50 32.11 3.09
C SER A 398 8.62 32.50 2.13
N ASN A 399 9.04 33.77 2.15
CA ASN A 399 10.18 34.28 1.39
C ASN A 399 11.55 33.95 2.03
N ALA A 400 11.60 33.33 3.21
CA ALA A 400 12.86 32.82 3.74
C ALA A 400 13.28 31.60 2.93
N ALA A 401 14.57 31.53 2.56
CA ALA A 401 15.15 30.31 2.02
C ALA A 401 14.86 29.15 2.99
N LEU A 402 14.64 27.94 2.45
CA LEU A 402 14.47 26.78 3.33
C LEU A 402 15.81 26.41 3.98
N GLU A 403 16.07 27.03 5.12
CA GLU A 403 17.03 26.54 6.08
C GLU A 403 16.41 25.33 6.77
N ILE A 404 16.58 24.16 6.13
CA ILE A 404 16.55 22.90 6.88
C ILE A 404 17.70 23.03 7.89
N PRO A 405 17.48 22.79 9.19
CA PRO A 405 18.57 22.66 10.14
C PRO A 405 19.66 21.78 9.52
N GLY A 406 20.91 22.27 9.48
CA GLY A 406 22.01 21.49 8.90
C GLY A 406 22.07 20.11 9.55
N ILE A 407 22.66 19.09 8.92
CA ILE A 407 22.64 17.71 9.46
C ILE A 407 22.98 17.70 10.96
N ALA A 408 24.04 18.38 11.39
CA ALA A 408 24.46 18.53 12.79
C ALA A 408 23.52 19.35 13.73
N GLU A 409 22.44 19.93 13.23
CA GLU A 409 21.43 20.68 13.98
C GLU A 409 20.03 20.06 13.85
N ALA A 410 19.71 19.41 12.71
CA ALA A 410 18.70 18.35 12.68
C ALA A 410 19.03 17.31 13.77
N ASP A 411 20.30 16.89 13.84
CA ASP A 411 20.88 15.98 14.83
C ASP A 411 20.83 16.48 16.28
N LYS A 412 20.64 17.78 16.51
CA LYS A 412 20.46 18.37 17.85
C LYS A 412 19.01 18.71 18.18
N SER A 413 18.17 18.89 17.15
CA SER A 413 16.74 19.16 17.27
C SER A 413 15.92 17.91 17.60
N TYR A 414 16.55 16.72 17.66
CA TYR A 414 15.96 15.46 18.14
C TYR A 414 15.69 15.47 19.65
N THR A 415 14.78 16.33 20.11
CA THR A 415 14.23 16.29 21.46
C THR A 415 12.81 15.75 21.41
N THR A 416 12.69 14.49 21.85
CA THR A 416 11.48 13.69 22.14
C THR A 416 10.49 13.42 21.00
N PHE A 417 10.13 12.14 20.83
CA PHE A 417 9.00 11.67 20.02
C PHE A 417 7.65 11.95 20.70
N ASP A 418 7.53 13.09 21.39
CA ASP A 418 6.31 13.44 22.11
C ASP A 418 5.18 13.68 21.09
N ILE A 419 4.08 12.98 21.29
CA ILE A 419 2.94 13.06 20.38
C ILE A 419 2.21 14.39 20.64
N HIS A 420 2.40 15.33 19.73
CA HIS A 420 1.71 16.61 19.76
C HIS A 420 0.41 16.53 18.97
N GLU A 421 -0.63 17.18 19.51
CA GLU A 421 -1.85 17.44 18.76
C GLU A 421 -1.54 18.59 17.79
N ARG A 422 -1.71 18.32 16.50
CA ARG A 422 -1.46 19.27 15.41
C ARG A 422 -2.35 20.49 15.60
N ASP A 423 -1.92 21.65 15.07
CA ASP A 423 -2.74 22.87 15.03
C ASP A 423 -4.19 22.51 14.62
N PRO A 424 -5.21 22.82 15.44
CA PRO A 424 -6.59 22.48 15.13
C PRO A 424 -7.11 23.02 13.79
N GLN A 425 -6.43 23.99 13.16
CA GLN A 425 -6.75 24.55 11.85
C GLN A 425 -6.08 23.84 10.67
N ALA A 426 -5.04 23.04 10.92
CA ALA A 426 -4.31 22.33 9.89
C ALA A 426 -5.07 21.09 9.40
N ARG A 427 -5.11 20.92 8.08
CA ARG A 427 -5.95 19.90 7.42
C ARG A 427 -5.16 18.72 6.84
N GLY A 428 -3.88 18.94 6.54
CA GLY A 428 -3.03 17.96 5.89
C GLY A 428 -2.84 16.70 6.73
N THR A 429 -2.69 15.56 6.06
CA THR A 429 -2.29 14.32 6.71
C THR A 429 -1.20 13.65 5.89
N TYR A 430 0.03 13.91 6.31
CA TYR A 430 1.26 13.39 5.76
C TYR A 430 2.14 12.88 6.90
N PHE A 431 2.83 11.76 6.69
CA PHE A 431 3.62 11.08 7.71
C PHE A 431 4.63 10.14 7.07
N ALA A 432 5.61 9.67 7.85
CA ALA A 432 6.59 8.71 7.41
C ALA A 432 6.54 7.43 8.26
N TYR A 433 6.93 6.32 7.64
CA TYR A 433 6.85 4.98 8.21
C TYR A 433 7.92 4.08 7.60
N SER A 434 8.61 3.30 8.44
CA SER A 434 9.55 2.27 7.97
C SER A 434 9.04 0.87 8.32
N PRO A 435 8.57 0.04 7.35
CA PRO A 435 8.22 -1.37 7.58
C PRO A 435 9.45 -2.26 7.83
N HIS A 436 10.64 -1.72 7.58
CA HIS A 436 11.92 -2.40 7.64
C HIS A 436 13.01 -1.32 7.86
N PRO A 437 14.12 -1.56 8.59
CA PRO A 437 15.18 -0.56 8.81
C PRO A 437 15.81 0.08 7.56
N ARG A 438 15.49 -0.43 6.36
CA ARG A 438 16.09 -0.06 5.06
C ARG A 438 15.04 0.30 4.00
N VAL A 439 13.79 0.41 4.43
CA VAL A 439 12.66 0.82 3.59
C VAL A 439 12.02 2.01 4.26
N ARG A 440 12.08 3.19 3.64
CA ARG A 440 11.36 4.39 4.11
C ARG A 440 10.16 4.63 3.20
N VAL A 441 8.99 4.76 3.80
CA VAL A 441 7.74 5.12 3.13
C VAL A 441 7.34 6.52 3.61
N ILE A 442 7.24 7.47 2.70
CA ILE A 442 6.67 8.80 2.96
C ILE A 442 5.27 8.83 2.35
N VAL A 443 4.28 9.24 3.12
CA VAL A 443 2.89 9.46 2.68
C VAL A 443 2.64 10.96 2.61
N CYS A 444 2.25 11.44 1.45
CA CYS A 444 2.00 12.85 1.16
C CYS A 444 0.50 13.13 0.94
N ASP A 445 0.03 14.30 1.37
CA ASP A 445 -1.33 14.79 1.07
C ASP A 445 -1.33 15.67 -0.21
N SER A 446 -2.00 15.21 -1.27
CA SER A 446 -2.12 15.90 -2.56
C SER A 446 -3.32 16.85 -2.67
N ASN A 447 -4.04 17.08 -1.57
CA ASN A 447 -5.30 17.83 -1.55
C ASN A 447 -5.16 19.22 -0.89
N LEU A 448 -3.93 19.63 -0.59
CA LEU A 448 -3.64 20.91 0.06
C LEU A 448 -3.68 22.07 -0.94
N GLU A 449 -4.14 23.23 -0.47
CA GLU A 449 -4.36 24.39 -1.34
C GLU A 449 -3.10 25.28 -1.36
N PRO A 450 -2.47 25.52 -2.53
CA PRO A 450 -1.20 26.26 -2.63
C PRO A 450 -1.23 27.72 -2.16
N THR A 451 -2.42 28.31 -1.99
CA THR A 451 -2.64 29.71 -1.59
C THR A 451 -3.12 29.84 -0.14
N ARG A 452 -3.61 28.76 0.47
CA ARG A 452 -4.20 28.78 1.81
C ARG A 452 -3.10 28.79 2.86
N LYS A 453 -3.13 29.78 3.75
CA LYS A 453 -2.24 29.88 4.91
C LYS A 453 -2.52 28.79 5.95
N VAL A 454 -1.46 28.28 6.59
CA VAL A 454 -1.56 27.30 7.70
C VAL A 454 -2.42 27.83 8.86
N SER A 455 -2.27 29.13 9.17
CA SER A 455 -3.09 29.86 10.14
C SER A 455 -3.18 31.34 9.73
N PRO A 456 -4.15 32.13 10.24
CA PRO A 456 -4.34 33.54 9.86
C PRO A 456 -3.09 34.42 10.00
N HIS A 457 -2.25 34.11 10.99
CA HIS A 457 -1.03 34.85 11.31
C HIS A 457 0.22 34.29 10.60
N SER A 458 0.12 33.10 9.99
CA SER A 458 1.21 32.50 9.24
C SER A 458 1.48 33.25 7.93
N THR A 459 2.73 33.26 7.50
CA THR A 459 3.13 33.61 6.13
C THR A 459 3.24 32.37 5.23
N LEU A 460 3.33 31.17 5.81
CA LEU A 460 3.39 29.89 5.11
C LEU A 460 2.01 29.40 4.67
N THR A 461 1.95 28.86 3.46
CA THR A 461 0.81 28.11 2.95
C THR A 461 0.84 26.65 3.42
N GLU A 462 -0.28 25.94 3.33
CA GLU A 462 -0.37 24.51 3.65
C GLU A 462 0.57 23.67 2.77
N VAL A 463 0.76 24.05 1.51
CA VAL A 463 1.72 23.38 0.60
C VAL A 463 3.16 23.72 0.96
N ASP A 464 3.46 24.95 1.42
CA ASP A 464 4.79 25.27 1.94
C ASP A 464 5.12 24.43 3.19
N GLU A 465 4.20 24.35 4.16
CA GLU A 465 4.39 23.53 5.37
C GLU A 465 4.69 22.07 5.02
N HIS A 466 3.95 21.52 4.06
CA HIS A 466 4.09 20.15 3.60
C HIS A 466 5.41 19.92 2.83
N GLU A 467 5.82 20.84 1.95
CA GLU A 467 7.12 20.80 1.27
C GLU A 467 8.30 20.84 2.26
N ARG A 468 8.20 21.72 3.27
CA ARG A 468 9.23 21.85 4.32
C ARG A 468 9.33 20.59 5.15
N TRP A 469 8.20 20.00 5.54
CA TRP A 469 8.19 18.71 6.23
C TRP A 469 8.74 17.58 5.36
N LEU A 470 8.36 17.50 4.08
CA LEU A 470 8.85 16.50 3.13
C LEU A 470 10.38 16.56 3.01
N LEU A 471 10.93 17.76 2.84
CA LEU A 471 12.37 17.95 2.72
C LEU A 471 13.12 17.70 4.03
N TRP A 472 12.57 18.12 5.17
CA TRP A 472 13.10 17.76 6.50
C TRP A 472 13.15 16.22 6.66
N GLU A 473 12.05 15.53 6.35
CA GLU A 473 11.92 14.08 6.47
C GLU A 473 12.86 13.33 5.50
N MET A 474 13.00 13.80 4.26
CA MET A 474 13.96 13.26 3.29
C MET A 474 15.42 13.56 3.63
N ALA A 475 15.71 14.60 4.43
CA ALA A 475 17.06 14.88 4.92
C ALA A 475 17.51 13.93 6.04
N ARG A 476 16.57 13.23 6.69
CA ARG A 476 16.88 12.38 7.83
C ARG A 476 17.67 11.12 7.44
N PRO A 477 18.48 10.55 8.36
CA PRO A 477 19.16 9.28 8.17
C PRO A 477 18.24 8.13 7.71
N GLU A 478 17.00 8.05 8.19
CA GLU A 478 16.05 6.98 7.79
C GLU A 478 15.71 6.99 6.31
N TRP A 479 15.76 8.15 5.65
CA TRP A 479 15.64 8.24 4.20
C TRP A 479 17.01 7.98 3.55
N LYS A 480 18.04 8.73 3.95
CA LYS A 480 19.39 8.67 3.35
C LYS A 480 20.01 7.26 3.34
N GLU A 481 19.83 6.51 4.42
CA GLU A 481 20.36 5.15 4.57
C GLU A 481 19.43 4.06 4.04
N ALA A 482 18.15 4.36 3.75
CA ALA A 482 17.24 3.39 3.16
C ALA A 482 17.62 3.05 1.71
N SER A 483 17.76 1.75 1.44
CA SER A 483 18.01 1.23 0.09
C SER A 483 16.77 1.34 -0.80
N ILE A 484 15.58 1.17 -0.23
CA ILE A 484 14.30 1.32 -0.93
C ILE A 484 13.53 2.51 -0.32
N ARG A 485 13.30 3.53 -1.14
CA ARG A 485 12.63 4.78 -0.76
C ARG A 485 11.34 4.93 -1.55
N ILE A 486 10.20 4.86 -0.86
CA ILE A 486 8.86 4.85 -1.46
C ILE A 486 8.13 6.13 -1.05
N ILE A 487 7.51 6.78 -2.03
CA ILE A 487 6.58 7.88 -1.80
C ILE A 487 5.19 7.43 -2.21
N ILE A 488 4.20 7.69 -1.37
CA ILE A 488 2.79 7.46 -1.65
C ILE A 488 2.10 8.82 -1.69
N ILE A 489 1.47 9.16 -2.81
CA ILE A 489 0.76 10.42 -3.00
C ILE A 489 -0.43 10.18 -3.94
N HIS A 490 -1.64 10.56 -3.53
CA HIS A 490 -2.85 10.15 -4.25
C HIS A 490 -2.89 10.67 -5.69
N VAL A 491 -2.86 11.99 -5.91
CA VAL A 491 -2.81 12.58 -7.25
C VAL A 491 -1.38 12.46 -7.83
N PRO A 492 -1.19 11.79 -8.97
CA PRO A 492 0.14 11.66 -9.58
C PRO A 492 0.60 12.97 -10.25
N PRO A 493 1.92 13.26 -10.26
CA PRO A 493 2.46 14.42 -10.98
C PRO A 493 2.32 14.34 -12.51
N PHE A 494 2.06 13.16 -13.07
CA PHE A 494 2.07 12.88 -14.51
C PHE A 494 0.85 12.06 -14.97
N VAL A 495 -0.36 12.59 -14.77
CA VAL A 495 -1.60 11.99 -15.31
C VAL A 495 -1.50 11.85 -16.83
N GLU A 496 -1.72 10.65 -17.40
CA GLU A 496 -1.87 10.46 -18.87
C GLU A 496 -3.31 10.17 -19.31
N PHE A 497 -4.17 9.66 -18.41
CA PHE A 497 -5.52 9.19 -18.71
C PHE A 497 -6.52 9.78 -17.72
N TRP A 498 -7.66 10.25 -18.24
CA TRP A 498 -8.72 10.93 -17.48
C TRP A 498 -9.96 11.09 -18.35
N GLU A 499 -11.10 11.50 -17.79
CA GLU A 499 -12.25 11.95 -18.59
C GLU A 499 -11.92 13.28 -19.30
N LYS A 500 -11.90 13.28 -20.65
CA LYS A 500 -11.45 14.44 -21.42
C LYS A 500 -12.29 15.70 -21.18
N GLN A 501 -13.59 15.57 -20.91
CA GLN A 501 -14.44 16.72 -20.60
C GLN A 501 -14.03 17.37 -19.28
N MET A 502 -13.80 16.58 -18.23
CA MET A 502 -13.41 17.09 -16.92
C MET A 502 -11.97 17.65 -16.93
N TRP A 503 -11.05 16.99 -17.66
CA TRP A 503 -9.68 17.47 -17.87
C TRP A 503 -9.65 18.89 -18.48
N THR A 504 -10.44 19.11 -19.54
CA THR A 504 -10.37 20.34 -20.35
C THR A 504 -11.33 21.44 -19.92
N GLN A 505 -12.56 21.10 -19.53
CA GLN A 505 -13.62 22.06 -19.16
C GLN A 505 -13.82 22.16 -17.64
N GLY A 506 -13.47 21.11 -16.89
CA GLY A 506 -13.48 21.12 -15.42
C GLY A 506 -12.21 21.73 -14.80
N HIS A 507 -11.22 22.11 -15.63
CA HIS A 507 -9.89 22.58 -15.22
C HIS A 507 -9.06 21.56 -14.42
N GLU A 508 -9.44 20.27 -14.47
CA GLU A 508 -8.73 19.20 -13.76
C GLU A 508 -7.34 18.90 -14.37
N SER A 509 -7.01 19.46 -15.54
CA SER A 509 -5.63 19.46 -16.06
C SER A 509 -4.61 20.19 -15.16
N ALA A 510 -5.08 21.07 -14.28
CA ALA A 510 -4.24 21.73 -13.27
C ALA A 510 -4.13 20.93 -11.95
N TRP A 511 -4.88 19.84 -11.80
CA TRP A 511 -4.87 19.02 -10.59
C TRP A 511 -3.51 18.32 -10.43
N GLY A 512 -2.93 18.37 -9.24
CA GLY A 512 -1.60 17.83 -8.99
C GLY A 512 -0.46 18.61 -9.65
N SER A 513 -0.72 19.76 -10.29
CA SER A 513 0.32 20.62 -10.88
C SER A 513 1.42 20.97 -9.87
N TYR A 514 1.06 21.32 -8.63
CA TYR A 514 2.05 21.59 -7.56
C TYR A 514 2.85 20.34 -7.16
N VAL A 515 2.28 19.14 -7.28
CA VAL A 515 3.01 17.89 -7.02
C VAL A 515 4.11 17.71 -8.09
N ARG A 516 3.82 18.09 -9.34
CA ARG A 516 4.80 18.06 -10.44
C ARG A 516 5.84 19.17 -10.34
N THR A 517 5.45 20.41 -10.06
CA THR A 517 6.36 21.57 -10.07
C THR A 517 7.17 21.73 -8.78
N ARG A 518 6.61 21.32 -7.63
CA ARG A 518 7.27 21.46 -6.32
C ARG A 518 7.86 20.16 -5.82
N PHE A 519 7.05 19.10 -5.71
CA PHE A 519 7.48 17.88 -5.02
C PHE A 519 8.33 16.95 -5.90
N ALA A 520 8.01 16.78 -7.19
CA ALA A 520 8.78 15.92 -8.09
C ALA A 520 10.27 16.31 -8.23
N PRO A 521 10.67 17.60 -8.27
CA PRO A 521 12.08 18.00 -8.14
C PRO A 521 12.79 17.41 -6.92
N HIS A 522 12.12 17.33 -5.77
CA HIS A 522 12.66 16.69 -4.56
C HIS A 522 12.71 15.16 -4.71
N PHE A 523 11.66 14.55 -5.26
CA PHE A 523 11.60 13.10 -5.50
C PHE A 523 12.77 12.63 -6.37
N HIS A 524 13.18 13.43 -7.36
CA HIS A 524 14.32 13.17 -8.24
C HIS A 524 15.68 13.61 -7.70
N ALA A 525 15.74 14.20 -6.50
CA ALA A 525 16.94 14.84 -5.92
C ALA A 525 17.55 15.98 -6.78
N LEU A 526 16.74 16.61 -7.65
CA LEU A 526 17.17 17.67 -8.58
C LEU A 526 16.93 19.09 -8.07
N SER A 527 16.27 19.25 -6.92
CA SER A 527 16.09 20.57 -6.30
C SER A 527 17.40 21.10 -5.66
N PRO A 528 17.58 22.43 -5.55
CA PRO A 528 18.77 23.01 -4.90
C PRO A 528 18.98 22.52 -3.46
N LEU A 529 17.89 22.22 -2.74
CA LEU A 529 17.91 21.77 -1.36
C LEU A 529 18.34 20.31 -1.27
N THR A 530 17.78 19.42 -2.11
CA THR A 530 18.24 18.02 -2.16
C THR A 530 19.71 17.90 -2.54
N SER A 531 20.23 18.76 -3.44
CA SER A 531 21.66 18.81 -3.74
C SER A 531 22.50 19.35 -2.58
N ARG A 532 22.04 20.39 -1.86
CA ARG A 532 22.77 20.98 -0.71
C ARG A 532 22.94 20.00 0.45
N TYR A 533 21.93 19.18 0.75
CA TYR A 533 21.93 18.26 1.89
C TYR A 533 22.25 16.81 1.52
N ASP A 534 22.67 16.57 0.26
CA ASP A 534 22.96 15.24 -0.28
C ASP A 534 21.81 14.25 -0.04
N ILE A 535 20.60 14.65 -0.43
CA ILE A 535 19.37 13.86 -0.29
C ILE A 535 19.21 12.97 -1.53
N PRO A 536 19.14 11.64 -1.41
CA PRO A 536 19.10 10.75 -2.57
C PRO A 536 17.67 10.56 -3.12
N PRO A 537 17.51 10.29 -4.45
CA PRO A 537 16.22 10.30 -5.14
C PRO A 537 15.36 9.07 -4.82
N ALA A 538 14.05 9.25 -4.67
CA ALA A 538 13.11 8.18 -4.36
C ALA A 538 13.23 7.00 -5.33
N SER A 539 13.16 5.76 -4.81
CA SER A 539 13.15 4.56 -5.65
C SER A 539 11.85 4.45 -6.44
N MET A 540 10.72 4.81 -5.81
CA MET A 540 9.40 4.69 -6.42
C MET A 540 8.40 5.70 -5.85
N VAL A 541 7.56 6.27 -6.72
CA VAL A 541 6.37 7.06 -6.37
C VAL A 541 5.14 6.27 -6.78
N ILE A 542 4.22 6.03 -5.84
CA ILE A 542 2.96 5.31 -6.07
C ILE A 542 1.77 6.28 -5.90
N SER A 543 0.85 6.25 -6.85
CA SER A 543 -0.33 7.11 -6.89
C SER A 543 -1.60 6.36 -7.30
N GLY A 544 -2.75 6.90 -6.87
CA GLY A 544 -4.09 6.47 -7.26
C GLY A 544 -4.66 7.45 -8.27
N HIS A 545 -5.85 7.98 -7.96
CA HIS A 545 -6.58 9.04 -8.64
C HIS A 545 -7.06 8.66 -10.05
N SER A 546 -6.14 8.43 -10.99
CA SER A 546 -6.51 7.91 -12.30
C SER A 546 -6.83 6.42 -12.22
N HIS A 547 -8.01 6.06 -12.70
CA HIS A 547 -8.62 4.74 -12.58
C HIS A 547 -8.06 3.74 -13.62
N MET A 548 -6.73 3.65 -13.67
CA MET A 548 -5.96 2.85 -14.61
C MET A 548 -4.67 2.36 -13.94
N TYR A 549 -3.99 1.40 -14.58
CA TYR A 549 -2.62 1.05 -14.19
C TYR A 549 -1.62 1.67 -15.16
N GLY A 550 -0.65 2.40 -14.65
CA GLY A 550 0.43 3.01 -15.42
C GLY A 550 1.78 2.83 -14.73
N ARG A 551 2.83 2.49 -15.48
CA ARG A 551 4.20 2.42 -14.95
C ARG A 551 5.22 2.92 -15.97
N GLY A 552 6.19 3.69 -15.49
CA GLY A 552 7.45 3.96 -16.19
C GLY A 552 8.48 4.58 -15.26
N MET A 553 9.74 4.62 -15.69
CA MET A 553 10.77 5.41 -15.01
C MET A 553 10.93 6.77 -15.70
N LEU A 554 11.07 7.84 -14.95
CA LEU A 554 11.55 9.11 -15.48
C LEU A 554 13.03 9.24 -15.09
N SER A 555 13.93 9.39 -16.06
CA SER A 555 15.37 9.47 -15.77
C SER A 555 15.76 10.87 -15.33
N ASN A 556 16.64 10.95 -14.32
CA ASN A 556 17.15 12.21 -13.77
C ASN A 556 17.87 13.07 -14.83
N TYR A 557 18.39 12.48 -15.91
CA TYR A 557 19.03 13.21 -17.01
C TYR A 557 18.06 14.10 -17.81
N VAL A 558 16.75 13.80 -17.79
CA VAL A 558 15.71 14.54 -18.51
C VAL A 558 14.61 15.10 -17.61
N ALA A 559 14.48 14.60 -16.37
CA ALA A 559 13.38 14.91 -15.47
C ALA A 559 13.18 16.42 -15.20
N GLY A 560 14.24 17.21 -15.15
CA GLY A 560 14.14 18.67 -14.99
C GLY A 560 13.29 19.36 -16.07
N GLN A 561 13.22 18.80 -17.28
CA GLN A 561 12.40 19.32 -18.39
C GLN A 561 10.93 18.90 -18.31
N TYR A 562 10.55 18.09 -17.32
CA TYR A 562 9.20 17.58 -17.11
C TYR A 562 8.45 18.30 -15.99
N PHE A 563 9.14 19.05 -15.12
CA PHE A 563 8.51 19.68 -13.96
C PHE A 563 7.76 20.97 -14.32
N GLU A 564 8.44 21.88 -15.02
CA GLU A 564 7.93 23.23 -15.36
C GLU A 564 6.76 23.27 -16.35
N PRO A 565 6.70 22.48 -17.45
CA PRO A 565 5.65 22.62 -18.45
C PRO A 565 4.25 22.38 -17.86
N GLU A 566 3.27 23.22 -18.21
CA GLU A 566 1.88 23.09 -17.73
C GLU A 566 1.24 21.75 -18.15
N SER A 567 1.52 21.30 -19.38
CA SER A 567 1.05 20.05 -20.00
C SER A 567 2.18 19.33 -20.72
N SER A 568 1.96 18.07 -21.10
CA SER A 568 2.95 17.29 -21.85
C SER A 568 3.20 17.85 -23.26
N ALA A 569 2.34 18.72 -23.79
CA ALA A 569 2.54 19.39 -25.06
C ALA A 569 3.76 20.35 -25.05
N GLY A 570 4.12 20.88 -23.87
CA GLY A 570 5.31 21.71 -23.71
C GLY A 570 6.64 20.95 -23.73
N ILE A 571 6.63 19.61 -23.77
CA ILE A 571 7.84 18.79 -23.78
C ILE A 571 8.21 18.42 -25.23
N PRO A 572 9.42 18.81 -25.71
CA PRO A 572 9.94 18.42 -27.02
C PRO A 572 9.85 16.92 -27.31
N VAL A 573 9.42 16.57 -28.52
CA VAL A 573 9.26 15.17 -28.98
C VAL A 573 10.55 14.35 -28.82
N GLU A 574 11.72 14.96 -29.08
CA GLU A 574 13.01 14.29 -28.91
C GLU A 574 13.36 14.02 -27.44
N LEU A 575 12.89 14.82 -26.48
CA LEU A 575 13.04 14.53 -25.05
C LEU A 575 12.11 13.39 -24.60
N LYS A 576 10.86 13.35 -25.09
CA LYS A 576 9.96 12.20 -24.87
C LYS A 576 10.55 10.91 -25.43
N LYS A 577 11.15 10.98 -26.61
CA LYS A 577 11.86 9.87 -27.25
C LYS A 577 13.12 9.46 -26.46
N MET A 578 13.90 10.43 -25.96
CA MET A 578 15.06 10.17 -25.10
C MET A 578 14.66 9.40 -23.84
N ALA A 579 13.65 9.87 -23.11
CA ALA A 579 13.10 9.19 -21.93
C ALA A 579 12.66 7.75 -22.25
N ARG A 580 11.92 7.55 -23.35
CA ARG A 580 11.52 6.22 -23.87
C ARG A 580 12.71 5.32 -24.17
N THR A 581 13.81 5.86 -24.70
CA THR A 581 15.00 5.07 -25.06
C THR A 581 15.88 4.72 -23.87
N GLN A 582 16.02 5.62 -22.88
CA GLN A 582 16.74 5.34 -21.63
C GLN A 582 16.08 4.18 -20.88
N ASN A 583 14.74 4.16 -20.83
CA ASN A 583 13.98 3.05 -20.23
C ASN A 583 14.09 1.69 -20.97
N ARG A 584 14.72 1.66 -22.15
CA ARG A 584 14.94 0.45 -22.96
C ARG A 584 16.38 -0.07 -22.90
N GLN A 585 17.25 0.49 -22.06
CA GLN A 585 18.61 -0.02 -21.90
C GLN A 585 18.60 -1.51 -21.53
N VAL A 586 19.49 -2.28 -22.16
CA VAL A 586 19.55 -3.73 -21.99
C VAL A 586 20.17 -4.04 -20.64
N TYR A 587 19.35 -4.56 -19.73
CA TYR A 587 19.82 -5.03 -18.42
C TYR A 587 20.90 -6.12 -18.58
N ASP A 588 22.06 -5.89 -18.00
CA ASP A 588 23.12 -6.89 -17.87
C ASP A 588 23.04 -7.55 -16.48
N PRO A 589 22.75 -8.87 -16.38
CA PRO A 589 22.67 -9.56 -15.10
C PRO A 589 24.03 -9.77 -14.44
N LEU A 590 25.15 -9.62 -15.17
CA LEU A 590 26.51 -9.79 -14.65
C LEU A 590 27.11 -8.46 -14.18
N ASN A 591 26.81 -7.36 -14.87
CA ASN A 591 27.27 -6.02 -14.53
C ASN A 591 26.11 -4.99 -14.63
N PRO A 592 25.12 -5.06 -13.72
CA PRO A 592 23.92 -4.22 -13.80
C PRO A 592 24.27 -2.76 -13.52
N GLN A 593 24.22 -1.94 -14.58
CA GLN A 593 24.39 -0.49 -14.48
C GLN A 593 23.26 0.15 -13.67
N THR A 594 23.57 1.21 -12.93
CA THR A 594 22.57 1.96 -12.16
C THR A 594 21.68 2.79 -13.08
N ASP A 595 20.38 2.50 -13.09
CA ASP A 595 19.34 3.35 -13.64
C ASP A 595 19.21 4.63 -12.77
N HIS A 596 19.63 5.79 -13.30
CA HIS A 596 19.45 7.08 -12.63
C HIS A 596 18.06 7.66 -12.94
N GLY A 597 17.08 7.40 -12.07
CA GLY A 597 15.70 7.85 -12.24
C GLY A 597 14.80 7.50 -11.06
N VAL A 598 13.52 7.85 -11.19
CA VAL A 598 12.44 7.52 -10.25
C VAL A 598 11.38 6.71 -10.99
N VAL A 599 10.93 5.59 -10.42
CA VAL A 599 9.84 4.77 -10.99
C VAL A 599 8.50 5.34 -10.54
N TYR A 600 7.66 5.74 -11.48
CA TYR A 600 6.28 6.17 -11.21
C TYR A 600 5.32 5.02 -11.47
N VAL A 601 4.39 4.80 -10.53
CA VAL A 601 3.30 3.85 -10.65
C VAL A 601 1.96 4.53 -10.33
N VAL A 602 1.03 4.52 -11.28
CA VAL A 602 -0.37 4.93 -11.12
C VAL A 602 -1.21 3.65 -11.03
N SER A 603 -2.14 3.56 -10.08
CA SER A 603 -2.91 2.34 -9.84
C SER A 603 -4.26 2.52 -9.14
N GLY A 604 -5.11 3.42 -9.65
CA GLY A 604 -6.47 3.67 -9.11
C GLY A 604 -7.55 2.69 -9.59
N GLY A 605 -7.23 1.44 -9.90
CA GLY A 605 -8.20 0.51 -10.49
C GLY A 605 -8.99 -0.37 -9.52
N ALA A 606 -9.09 -0.07 -8.22
CA ALA A 606 -9.71 -1.02 -7.29
C ALA A 606 -11.26 -1.04 -7.36
N GLY A 607 -11.90 0.02 -7.86
CA GLY A 607 -13.34 0.08 -7.98
C GLY A 607 -13.96 1.28 -8.70
N GLY A 608 -13.25 2.40 -8.83
CA GLY A 608 -13.71 3.60 -9.57
C GLY A 608 -14.00 3.34 -11.05
N VAL A 609 -14.66 4.29 -11.72
CA VAL A 609 -14.98 4.18 -13.16
C VAL A 609 -13.69 4.30 -13.96
N LEU A 610 -13.30 3.23 -14.64
CA LEU A 610 -11.98 3.11 -15.28
C LEU A 610 -11.74 4.16 -16.38
N ASP A 611 -10.55 4.79 -16.34
CA ASP A 611 -10.14 5.82 -17.29
C ASP A 611 -9.67 5.19 -18.60
N GLU A 612 -10.44 5.39 -19.68
CA GLU A 612 -10.09 4.86 -21.01
C GLU A 612 -9.43 5.88 -21.94
N GLU A 613 -9.70 7.17 -21.74
CA GLU A 613 -9.27 8.25 -22.63
C GLU A 613 -7.90 8.79 -22.25
N ARG A 614 -6.99 8.88 -23.22
CA ARG A 614 -5.68 9.52 -23.06
C ARG A 614 -5.83 11.03 -23.22
N VAL A 615 -5.47 11.78 -22.19
CA VAL A 615 -5.50 13.26 -22.16
C VAL A 615 -4.12 13.89 -22.30
N GLU A 616 -3.07 13.18 -21.89
CA GLU A 616 -1.67 13.62 -22.00
C GLU A 616 -0.76 12.50 -22.52
N GLU A 617 0.42 12.87 -23.02
CA GLU A 617 1.48 11.94 -23.41
C GLU A 617 2.83 12.43 -22.87
N TRP A 618 3.05 12.31 -21.56
CA TRP A 618 4.36 12.53 -20.93
C TRP A 618 5.42 11.58 -21.54
N GLY A 619 4.99 10.37 -21.87
CA GLY A 619 5.70 9.49 -22.78
C GLY A 619 6.78 8.61 -22.16
N PHE A 620 7.21 8.86 -20.92
CA PHE A 620 8.14 7.98 -20.20
C PHE A 620 7.46 6.70 -19.65
N TYR A 621 6.13 6.66 -19.60
CA TYR A 621 5.36 5.46 -19.24
C TYR A 621 5.65 4.30 -20.21
N GLU A 622 6.13 3.19 -19.66
CA GLU A 622 6.50 1.96 -20.37
C GLU A 622 5.32 1.00 -20.54
N ARG A 623 4.38 1.03 -19.60
CA ARG A 623 3.24 0.11 -19.51
C ARG A 623 2.00 0.83 -19.03
N THR A 624 0.87 0.57 -19.69
CA THR A 624 -0.44 1.09 -19.32
C THR A 624 -1.51 0.01 -19.49
N VAL A 625 -2.52 -0.02 -18.61
CA VAL A 625 -3.72 -0.86 -18.70
C VAL A 625 -4.93 -0.07 -18.18
N THR A 626 -5.88 0.23 -19.06
CA THR A 626 -7.03 1.11 -18.78
C THR A 626 -8.37 0.41 -18.56
N LYS A 627 -8.53 -0.83 -19.04
CA LYS A 627 -9.84 -1.53 -19.08
C LYS A 627 -9.97 -2.68 -18.07
N GLU A 628 -9.16 -2.66 -17.00
CA GLU A 628 -9.11 -3.73 -16.01
C GLU A 628 -9.12 -3.17 -14.59
N PHE A 629 -10.15 -3.52 -13.81
CA PHE A 629 -10.10 -3.43 -12.35
C PHE A 629 -8.94 -4.28 -11.85
N HIS A 630 -8.10 -3.73 -10.98
CA HIS A 630 -6.84 -4.35 -10.58
C HIS A 630 -6.45 -4.03 -9.14
N PHE A 631 -5.48 -4.80 -8.66
CA PHE A 631 -4.79 -4.60 -7.38
C PHE A 631 -3.33 -5.01 -7.55
N ASN A 632 -2.49 -4.60 -6.61
CA ASN A 632 -1.07 -4.88 -6.69
C ASN A 632 -0.57 -5.63 -5.47
N HIS A 633 0.49 -6.39 -5.69
CA HIS A 633 1.30 -7.00 -4.67
C HIS A 633 2.71 -6.46 -4.77
N LEU A 634 3.21 -5.92 -3.66
CA LEU A 634 4.57 -5.44 -3.46
C LEU A 634 5.22 -6.42 -2.48
N LEU A 635 6.21 -7.17 -2.97
CA LEU A 635 7.04 -8.04 -2.16
C LEU A 635 8.37 -7.33 -1.89
N LEU A 636 8.64 -7.01 -0.62
CA LEU A 636 9.98 -6.67 -0.17
C LEU A 636 10.71 -7.99 0.10
N ASP A 637 11.85 -8.19 -0.55
CA ASP A 637 12.77 -9.31 -0.37
C ASP A 637 14.15 -8.70 -0.06
N MET A 638 14.35 -8.39 1.21
CA MET A 638 15.52 -7.70 1.72
C MET A 638 16.65 -8.70 2.00
N SER A 639 17.90 -8.31 1.77
CA SER A 639 19.04 -9.15 2.16
C SER A 639 19.26 -9.03 3.66
N ARG A 640 19.16 -10.14 4.40
CA ARG A 640 19.52 -10.18 5.83
C ARG A 640 21.02 -9.88 6.05
N THR A 641 21.44 -9.76 7.30
CA THR A 641 22.86 -9.89 7.66
C THR A 641 23.27 -11.36 7.55
N LEU A 642 24.30 -11.59 6.74
CA LEU A 642 24.92 -12.88 6.46
C LEU A 642 26.10 -13.05 7.43
N SER A 643 26.18 -14.19 8.10
CA SER A 643 27.15 -14.44 9.18
C SER A 643 28.43 -15.15 8.71
N SER A 644 28.52 -15.52 7.44
CA SER A 644 29.72 -16.15 6.87
C SER A 644 29.89 -15.83 5.38
N LYS A 645 31.11 -16.06 4.88
CA LYS A 645 31.47 -15.92 3.46
C LYS A 645 30.68 -16.88 2.57
N GLU A 646 30.31 -18.05 3.07
CA GLU A 646 29.49 -19.05 2.38
C GLU A 646 28.05 -18.54 2.21
N GLU A 647 27.48 -17.90 3.23
CA GLU A 647 26.16 -17.27 3.12
C GLU A 647 26.18 -16.08 2.14
N TRP A 648 27.25 -15.28 2.15
CA TRP A 648 27.46 -14.21 1.17
C TRP A 648 27.58 -14.73 -0.26
N ASN A 649 28.41 -15.76 -0.49
CA ASN A 649 28.50 -16.42 -1.80
C ASN A 649 27.13 -16.98 -2.24
N GLN A 650 26.32 -17.50 -1.31
CA GLN A 650 24.99 -18.03 -1.62
C GLN A 650 23.97 -16.94 -1.95
N ASP A 651 23.95 -15.80 -1.26
CA ASP A 651 23.09 -14.66 -1.60
C ASP A 651 23.49 -14.00 -2.94
N TRP A 652 24.80 -13.91 -3.20
CA TRP A 652 25.34 -13.43 -4.46
C TRP A 652 24.91 -14.33 -5.64
N GLU A 653 25.09 -15.65 -5.52
CA GLU A 653 24.69 -16.58 -6.58
C GLU A 653 23.15 -16.70 -6.69
N ASP A 654 22.35 -16.62 -5.61
CA ASP A 654 20.87 -16.50 -5.72
C ASP A 654 20.50 -15.26 -6.55
N SER A 655 21.06 -14.09 -6.20
CA SER A 655 20.81 -12.82 -6.88
C SER A 655 21.20 -12.88 -8.36
N LYS A 656 22.43 -13.32 -8.66
CA LYS A 656 22.95 -13.49 -10.03
C LYS A 656 22.09 -14.47 -10.85
N ASN A 657 21.73 -15.62 -10.30
CA ASN A 657 20.86 -16.57 -10.98
C ASN A 657 19.46 -15.99 -11.23
N LYS A 658 18.87 -15.27 -10.27
CA LYS A 658 17.59 -14.58 -10.46
C LYS A 658 17.67 -13.54 -11.58
N ARG A 659 18.72 -12.72 -11.62
CA ARG A 659 18.98 -11.72 -12.68
C ARG A 659 19.04 -12.33 -14.08
N ILE A 660 19.75 -13.46 -14.24
CA ILE A 660 19.82 -14.19 -15.52
C ILE A 660 18.41 -14.60 -15.98
N HIS A 661 17.64 -15.24 -15.10
CA HIS A 661 16.27 -15.66 -15.41
C HIS A 661 15.31 -14.46 -15.62
N PHE A 662 15.49 -13.33 -14.92
CA PHE A 662 14.70 -12.11 -15.17
C PHE A 662 14.90 -11.61 -16.61
N LYS A 663 16.15 -11.64 -17.10
CA LYS A 663 16.51 -11.31 -18.50
C LYS A 663 15.91 -12.28 -19.50
N GLU A 664 15.98 -13.59 -19.24
CA GLU A 664 15.31 -14.62 -20.07
C GLU A 664 13.79 -14.40 -20.17
N LYS A 665 13.16 -14.02 -19.05
CA LYS A 665 11.73 -13.70 -18.99
C LYS A 665 11.38 -12.30 -19.48
N LYS A 666 12.36 -11.51 -19.95
CA LYS A 666 12.20 -10.13 -20.43
C LYS A 666 11.47 -9.21 -19.45
N LEU A 667 11.73 -9.38 -18.16
CA LEU A 667 11.16 -8.52 -17.11
C LEU A 667 11.91 -7.19 -17.07
N ARG A 668 11.19 -6.10 -16.77
CA ARG A 668 11.86 -4.84 -16.41
C ARG A 668 12.45 -4.99 -15.02
N VAL A 669 13.77 -4.87 -14.93
CA VAL A 669 14.52 -4.68 -13.71
C VAL A 669 15.04 -3.24 -13.74
N TYR A 670 14.78 -2.48 -12.69
CA TYR A 670 15.36 -1.17 -12.44
C TYR A 670 16.44 -1.31 -11.37
N LYS A 671 17.67 -0.95 -11.68
CA LYS A 671 18.78 -0.98 -10.71
C LYS A 671 19.00 0.44 -10.18
N LEU A 672 18.31 0.81 -9.11
CA LEU A 672 18.28 2.20 -8.64
C LEU A 672 19.40 2.49 -7.63
N ILE A 673 19.67 3.78 -7.42
CA ILE A 673 20.58 4.25 -6.35
C ILE A 673 20.04 3.75 -5.00
N GLY A 674 20.84 2.95 -4.31
CA GLY A 674 20.49 2.35 -3.03
C GLY A 674 20.85 3.21 -1.82
N SER A 675 21.32 2.58 -0.75
CA SER A 675 21.73 3.26 0.48
C SER A 675 22.96 4.14 0.24
N GLN A 676 23.05 5.31 0.89
CA GLN A 676 24.27 6.12 0.93
C GLN A 676 25.35 5.56 1.87
N LEU A 677 25.09 4.44 2.55
CA LEU A 677 26.09 3.76 3.38
C LEU A 677 27.24 3.17 2.57
N VAL A 678 28.46 3.59 2.91
CA VAL A 678 29.70 3.13 2.29
C VAL A 678 30.22 1.89 3.03
N CYS A 679 30.53 0.82 2.29
CA CYS A 679 31.16 -0.37 2.87
C CYS A 679 32.64 -0.17 3.13
N GLN A 680 33.09 -0.52 4.33
CA GLN A 680 34.47 -0.30 4.77
C GLN A 680 35.44 -1.44 4.35
N GLY A 681 34.90 -2.58 3.90
CA GLY A 681 35.69 -3.75 3.50
C GLY A 681 36.17 -4.60 4.68
N PRO A 682 36.70 -5.82 4.45
CA PRO A 682 37.15 -6.70 5.52
C PRO A 682 38.37 -6.13 6.26
N ILE A 683 38.39 -6.29 7.59
CA ILE A 683 39.51 -5.86 8.43
C ILE A 683 40.49 -7.03 8.58
N ASP A 684 41.79 -6.76 8.38
CA ASP A 684 42.87 -7.67 8.74
C ASP A 684 43.02 -7.66 10.27
N VAL A 685 42.73 -8.79 10.93
CA VAL A 685 43.03 -8.97 12.35
C VAL A 685 44.29 -9.80 12.50
N ASP A 686 45.27 -9.25 13.21
CA ASP A 686 46.49 -9.95 13.57
C ASP A 686 46.19 -10.99 14.66
N THR A 687 46.41 -12.26 14.33
CA THR A 687 46.41 -13.32 15.35
C THR A 687 47.71 -13.25 16.15
N HIS A 688 47.64 -13.48 17.46
CA HIS A 688 48.78 -13.36 18.39
C HIS A 688 50.01 -14.24 18.07
N ASP A 689 49.88 -15.19 17.12
CA ASP A 689 50.93 -16.12 16.69
C ASP A 689 51.67 -15.69 15.39
N GLY A 690 51.51 -14.45 14.94
CA GLY A 690 52.44 -13.78 14.00
C GLY A 690 52.59 -14.37 12.58
N GLN A 691 51.84 -15.42 12.21
CA GLN A 691 51.96 -16.08 10.90
C GLN A 691 50.68 -16.15 10.06
N LYS A 692 49.51 -15.73 10.56
CA LYS A 692 48.29 -15.59 9.74
C LYS A 692 47.48 -14.36 10.10
N LYS A 693 47.40 -13.41 9.17
CA LYS A 693 46.31 -12.45 9.10
C LYS A 693 45.01 -13.20 8.82
N SER A 694 44.05 -13.11 9.73
CA SER A 694 42.67 -13.56 9.48
C SER A 694 41.84 -12.35 9.09
N GLN A 695 41.25 -12.38 7.89
CA GLN A 695 40.22 -11.40 7.52
C GLN A 695 38.97 -11.67 8.34
N VAL A 696 38.59 -10.71 9.19
CA VAL A 696 37.34 -10.77 9.96
C VAL A 696 36.25 -10.04 9.18
N TRP A 697 35.15 -10.76 8.95
CA TRP A 697 33.95 -10.25 8.29
C TRP A 697 32.99 -9.73 9.35
N GLU A 698 33.16 -8.46 9.73
CA GLU A 698 32.20 -7.76 10.59
C GLU A 698 31.01 -7.23 9.77
N ALA A 699 29.93 -6.87 10.46
CA ALA A 699 28.77 -6.24 9.82
C ALA A 699 29.09 -4.77 9.49
N GLY A 700 28.83 -4.36 8.25
CA GLY A 700 29.13 -3.05 7.66
C GLY A 700 30.16 -3.11 6.51
N HIS A 701 30.58 -4.30 6.07
CA HIS A 701 31.76 -4.50 5.24
C HIS A 701 31.49 -5.04 3.83
N TYR A 702 30.27 -5.47 3.48
CA TYR A 702 29.95 -5.93 2.13
C TYR A 702 28.64 -5.36 1.57
N SER A 703 28.59 -5.21 0.25
CA SER A 703 27.38 -4.79 -0.46
C SER A 703 26.43 -5.98 -0.67
N ALA A 704 25.15 -5.77 -0.39
CA ALA A 704 24.08 -6.72 -0.69
C ALA A 704 22.92 -6.01 -1.40
N THR A 705 22.27 -6.73 -2.32
CA THR A 705 21.13 -6.19 -3.08
C THR A 705 19.81 -6.49 -2.36
N ASP A 706 19.11 -5.44 -1.93
CA ASP A 706 17.70 -5.49 -1.52
C ASP A 706 16.81 -5.43 -2.78
N ARG A 707 15.65 -6.12 -2.75
CA ARG A 707 14.74 -6.23 -3.90
C ARG A 707 13.31 -5.88 -3.54
N LEU A 708 12.67 -5.09 -4.38
CA LEU A 708 11.22 -4.87 -4.39
C LEU A 708 10.65 -5.50 -5.67
N ILE A 709 9.77 -6.49 -5.52
CA ILE A 709 9.09 -7.15 -6.65
C ILE A 709 7.63 -6.69 -6.67
N TRP A 710 7.25 -5.98 -7.74
CA TRP A 710 5.88 -5.52 -7.95
C TRP A 710 5.12 -6.45 -8.89
N SER A 711 3.85 -6.70 -8.62
CA SER A 711 2.95 -7.47 -9.49
C SER A 711 1.54 -6.89 -9.50
N THR A 712 1.11 -6.38 -10.64
CA THR A 712 -0.28 -5.93 -10.85
C THR A 712 -1.12 -7.08 -11.38
N ARG A 713 -2.29 -7.30 -10.78
CA ARG A 713 -3.24 -8.35 -11.17
C ARG A 713 -4.63 -7.76 -11.35
N SER A 714 -5.37 -8.25 -12.34
CA SER A 714 -6.78 -7.92 -12.48
C SER A 714 -7.59 -8.47 -11.29
N SER A 715 -8.82 -7.98 -11.12
CA SER A 715 -9.79 -8.49 -10.12
C SER A 715 -10.06 -10.01 -10.26
N ASP A 716 -9.76 -10.59 -11.41
CA ASP A 716 -9.88 -12.01 -11.71
C ASP A 716 -8.62 -12.82 -11.33
N GLY A 717 -7.50 -12.15 -11.04
CA GLY A 717 -6.22 -12.73 -10.62
C GLY A 717 -5.18 -12.85 -11.73
N ARG A 718 -5.54 -12.54 -12.99
CA ARG A 718 -4.64 -12.54 -14.15
C ARG A 718 -3.54 -11.50 -13.95
N LEU A 719 -2.28 -11.87 -14.18
CA LEU A 719 -1.14 -10.95 -14.14
C LEU A 719 -1.24 -9.95 -15.30
N LEU A 720 -1.17 -8.65 -14.99
CA LEU A 720 -1.24 -7.55 -15.95
C LEU A 720 0.14 -6.92 -16.21
N ASP A 721 0.96 -6.82 -15.17
CA ASP A 721 2.37 -6.41 -15.25
C ASP A 721 3.19 -6.95 -14.07
N ARG A 722 4.51 -7.00 -14.23
CA ARG A 722 5.48 -7.37 -13.20
C ARG A 722 6.84 -6.74 -13.50
N PHE A 723 7.42 -6.09 -12.49
CA PHE A 723 8.77 -5.52 -12.54
C PHE A 723 9.50 -5.72 -11.21
N ILE A 724 10.81 -5.46 -11.22
CA ILE A 724 11.68 -5.53 -10.06
C ILE A 724 12.41 -4.19 -9.92
N ILE A 725 12.51 -3.67 -8.70
CA ILE A 725 13.51 -2.68 -8.31
C ILE A 725 14.58 -3.40 -7.50
N GLU A 726 15.84 -3.24 -7.88
CA GLU A 726 17.01 -3.65 -7.11
C GLU A 726 17.73 -2.41 -6.60
N ALA A 727 18.14 -2.43 -5.34
CA ALA A 727 18.92 -1.36 -4.72
C ALA A 727 19.99 -1.98 -3.80
N ASP A 728 21.21 -1.45 -3.84
CA ASP A 728 22.29 -1.95 -2.98
C ASP A 728 22.30 -1.28 -1.60
N SER A 729 22.86 -1.98 -0.63
CA SER A 729 22.97 -1.54 0.75
C SER A 729 24.15 -2.23 1.40
N CYS A 730 24.89 -1.51 2.24
CA CYS A 730 25.95 -2.15 3.00
C CYS A 730 25.41 -3.05 4.13
N ARG A 731 26.15 -4.10 4.48
CA ARG A 731 25.78 -5.16 5.42
C ARG A 731 26.92 -5.61 6.29
#